data_AF-A0A7W4UR92-F1
#
_entry.id   AF-A0A7W4UR92-F1
#
_cell.length_a   1.000
_cell.length_b   1.000
_cell.length_c   1.000
_cell.angle_alpha   90.00
_cell.angle_beta   90.00
_cell.angle_gamma   90.00
#
_symmetry.space_group_name_H-M   'P 1'
#
loop_
_entity.id
_entity.type
_entity.pdbx_description
1 polymer ?
#
loop_
_entity_poly.entity_id
_entity_poly.type
_entity_poly.pdbx_seq_one_letter_code
_entity_poly.pdbx_strand_id
1 'polypeptide(L)'
;MTTPTRKRATAAAAVLGTAALVSAFAAPAQAAVLSPSFIEPTAGAKQINIVGFNDFHGRFLEADLFAATVLQAQQGFGEENSLVISNGDAVGASLFESSIQQDQPTIDVLNTIGVDSWTQGNHEFDQGIDDATGRISPATNGPDLAANVTLADGSHPFDTHAIFEVNGLKVAVIGAVTEETSALVSPDGIKGVTFGDPVEAVNKVAAELTASKAADVIIASYHEGAPNSDVPLATNEETEAFRHIVQDTAPEVDAIFNAHSHREYAYDAPNGASTRPVIQAGQYAENIAQVALTVDASGNVTKSDSSVVPTLEAVPAALESDPRIAEVRKIRDAAVAEADVLGAEVVGTQTGDLSRGKEYEPGTLVVAEDGTTSGGVVKTADNRADESSLGGIVSQSMLESVASTGRDVDAAIMNPGGLRADLLDNDGQITYKEAATVLPFANNLSVVSLKGVDLKNVLEEQWQLTASGAVPSRPYLQLGLSDNFSYIFDSSRPRMERIVGLSINDEPVKPDETYNIVMPTFLAAGGDNFHSLNNNVGVQDTGLIDLDAFVSWIRSETAASPEGVTPDVKRNGIEIIGLPENNTFVAGETYTLTVSKFNLTSLGFKQNLFVVGWIGQMELGAEQVDLATPNEVQFTFTLSENGIAETSESRLAFMASQSGAIASLPVIVPPMVDPTATPEPTASATPTATATTAPVPTATTPAADGGSLATTGADENAIFAAIAGALALLVAGGAAILLRRRAGSDA
;
A
#
# COMPACT_ATOMS: atom_id res chain seq x y z
N MET A 1 6.60 -12.21 94.04
CA MET A 1 7.52 -12.95 94.95
C MET A 1 7.99 -14.20 94.23
N THR A 2 9.32 -14.37 94.18
CA THR A 2 10.05 -15.65 94.20
C THR A 2 9.74 -16.71 93.12
N THR A 3 10.74 -16.90 92.24
CA THR A 3 11.19 -18.08 91.46
C THR A 3 10.69 -19.46 91.98
N PRO A 4 10.61 -20.56 91.16
CA PRO A 4 11.76 -21.09 90.37
C PRO A 4 11.51 -22.01 89.12
N THR A 5 12.58 -22.21 88.31
CA THR A 5 13.05 -23.48 87.65
C THR A 5 12.18 -24.18 86.57
N ARG A 6 12.65 -24.88 85.52
CA ARG A 6 13.94 -25.46 85.07
C ARG A 6 13.71 -26.07 83.67
N LYS A 7 14.66 -25.99 82.72
CA LYS A 7 15.41 -27.14 82.14
C LYS A 7 16.17 -26.75 80.85
N ARG A 8 17.33 -27.40 80.73
CA ARG A 8 18.33 -27.36 79.65
C ARG A 8 17.76 -27.85 78.31
N ALA A 9 18.25 -27.29 77.20
CA ALA A 9 19.03 -27.99 76.17
C ALA A 9 19.38 -27.02 75.02
N THR A 10 20.69 -26.85 74.79
CA THR A 10 21.41 -26.87 73.48
C THR A 10 20.60 -26.65 72.21
N ALA A 11 21.03 -25.95 71.16
CA ALA A 11 22.22 -25.20 70.71
C ALA A 11 21.70 -24.49 69.40
N ALA A 12 22.31 -23.58 68.67
CA ALA A 12 23.68 -23.14 68.47
C ALA A 12 23.58 -21.73 67.83
N ALA A 13 24.69 -20.98 67.90
CA ALA A 13 24.81 -19.64 67.36
C ALA A 13 24.80 -19.60 65.82
N ALA A 14 24.14 -18.60 65.25
CA ALA A 14 24.45 -18.07 63.93
C ALA A 14 24.45 -16.53 64.05
N VAL A 15 25.66 -15.95 64.02
CA VAL A 15 25.90 -14.50 64.00
C VAL A 15 26.02 -14.06 62.55
N LEU A 16 25.29 -12.99 62.25
CA LEU A 16 25.26 -12.20 61.04
C LEU A 16 26.59 -12.08 60.29
N GLY A 17 26.60 -12.51 59.04
CA GLY A 17 27.46 -12.00 57.98
C GLY A 17 26.57 -11.42 56.88
N THR A 18 26.54 -10.10 56.76
CA THR A 18 25.90 -9.36 55.67
C THR A 18 26.53 -9.74 54.33
N ALA A 19 25.82 -10.51 53.52
CA ALA A 19 26.14 -10.71 52.11
C ALA A 19 25.49 -9.58 51.30
N ALA A 20 26.32 -8.71 50.74
CA ALA A 20 25.91 -7.82 49.66
C ALA A 20 25.72 -8.68 48.40
N LEU A 21 24.47 -9.09 48.16
CA LEU A 21 24.05 -9.60 46.86
C LEU A 21 23.96 -8.40 45.91
N VAL A 22 25.03 -8.18 45.14
CA VAL A 22 24.95 -7.43 43.89
C VAL A 22 24.24 -8.36 42.91
N SER A 23 22.91 -8.33 42.92
CA SER A 23 22.11 -8.80 41.80
C SER A 23 22.39 -7.85 40.64
N ALA A 24 23.29 -8.26 39.75
CA ALA A 24 23.40 -7.67 38.43
C ALA A 24 22.07 -7.94 37.70
N PHE A 25 21.15 -6.99 37.79
CA PHE A 25 20.08 -6.91 36.81
C PHE A 25 20.77 -6.67 35.47
N ALA A 26 20.73 -7.66 34.58
CA ALA A 26 20.94 -7.41 33.17
C ALA A 26 19.93 -6.33 32.79
N ALA A 27 20.44 -5.14 32.43
CA ALA A 27 19.59 -4.11 31.88
C ALA A 27 18.88 -4.71 30.66
N PRO A 28 17.57 -4.46 30.45
CA PRO A 28 16.96 -4.79 29.17
C PRO A 28 17.79 -4.13 28.09
N ALA A 29 18.15 -4.90 27.05
CA ALA A 29 18.90 -4.42 25.90
C ALA A 29 18.26 -3.11 25.42
N GLN A 30 18.94 -2.00 25.70
CA GLN A 30 18.53 -0.70 25.21
C GLN A 30 18.70 -0.77 23.69
N ALA A 31 17.65 -0.43 22.94
CA ALA A 31 17.75 -0.27 21.49
C ALA A 31 18.98 0.58 21.17
N ALA A 32 19.94 0.01 20.43
CA ALA A 32 20.95 0.83 19.80
C ALA A 32 20.19 1.75 18.84
N VAL A 33 20.19 3.03 19.17
CA VAL A 33 19.86 4.12 18.27
C VAL A 33 20.63 3.84 16.97
N LEU A 34 19.95 3.85 15.82
CA LEU A 34 20.57 3.91 14.50
C LEU A 34 21.75 4.86 14.61
N SER A 35 22.98 4.34 14.62
CA SER A 35 24.17 5.20 14.67
C SER A 35 24.40 5.59 13.23
N PRO A 36 24.07 6.81 12.76
CA PRO A 36 24.05 7.11 11.33
C PRO A 36 25.44 7.52 10.84
N SER A 37 26.47 6.85 11.33
CA SER A 37 27.87 7.24 11.14
C SER A 37 28.72 6.06 10.71
N PHE A 38 29.67 6.31 9.81
CA PHE A 38 30.68 5.34 9.43
C PHE A 38 31.38 4.77 10.66
N ILE A 39 31.53 3.45 10.70
CA ILE A 39 32.35 2.76 11.68
C ILE A 39 33.80 2.96 11.29
N GLU A 40 34.63 3.33 12.26
CA GLU A 40 36.08 3.48 12.08
C GLU A 40 36.82 2.27 12.67
N PRO A 41 37.95 1.85 12.09
CA PRO A 41 38.73 0.74 12.62
C PRO A 41 39.28 1.04 14.02
N THR A 42 39.24 0.03 14.89
CA THR A 42 39.86 0.10 16.21
C THR A 42 41.35 -0.20 16.10
N ALA A 43 42.17 0.78 16.49
CA ALA A 43 43.63 0.67 16.42
C ALA A 43 44.16 -0.58 17.15
N GLY A 44 44.88 -1.43 16.41
CA GLY A 44 45.51 -2.65 16.93
C GLY A 44 44.58 -3.86 17.06
N ALA A 45 43.31 -3.75 16.71
CA ALA A 45 42.39 -4.86 16.60
C ALA A 45 42.49 -5.53 15.21
N LYS A 46 42.27 -6.85 15.15
CA LYS A 46 42.03 -7.54 13.88
C LYS A 46 40.53 -7.45 13.59
N GLN A 47 40.17 -6.70 12.56
CA GLN A 47 38.77 -6.46 12.19
C GLN A 47 38.54 -6.77 10.71
N ILE A 48 37.34 -7.27 10.41
CA ILE A 48 36.79 -7.29 9.06
C ILE A 48 35.61 -6.33 9.01
N ASN A 49 35.43 -5.67 7.87
CA ASN A 49 34.36 -4.72 7.62
C ASN A 49 33.43 -5.30 6.55
N ILE A 50 32.14 -5.39 6.85
CA ILE A 50 31.14 -5.84 5.90
C ILE A 50 30.24 -4.64 5.60
N VAL A 51 30.14 -4.29 4.33
CA VAL A 51 29.28 -3.22 3.82
C VAL A 51 28.16 -3.87 3.02
N GLY A 52 27.00 -4.02 3.65
CA GLY A 52 25.78 -4.53 3.03
C GLY A 52 24.88 -3.43 2.49
N PHE A 53 24.06 -3.77 1.52
CA PHE A 53 22.91 -2.98 1.08
C PHE A 53 21.83 -3.93 0.56
N ASN A 54 20.60 -3.46 0.54
CA ASN A 54 19.42 -4.23 0.16
C ASN A 54 18.45 -3.39 -0.66
N ASP A 55 17.58 -4.06 -1.42
CA ASP A 55 16.42 -3.47 -2.09
C ASP A 55 16.82 -2.26 -2.96
N PHE A 56 17.90 -2.42 -3.72
CA PHE A 56 18.44 -1.35 -4.58
C PHE A 56 17.47 -1.02 -5.72
N HIS A 57 16.70 -2.00 -6.21
CA HIS A 57 15.65 -1.88 -7.22
C HIS A 57 16.02 -0.94 -8.38
N GLY A 58 17.24 -1.03 -8.90
CA GLY A 58 17.71 -0.14 -9.96
C GLY A 58 17.64 1.38 -9.72
N ARG A 59 17.76 1.85 -8.47
CA ARG A 59 17.87 3.30 -8.14
C ARG A 59 19.29 3.82 -8.42
N PHE A 60 19.74 3.75 -9.68
CA PHE A 60 21.12 4.11 -10.06
C PHE A 60 21.33 5.60 -10.41
N LEU A 61 20.29 6.44 -10.42
CA LEU A 61 20.39 7.84 -10.84
C LEU A 61 21.33 8.68 -9.97
N GLU A 62 21.45 8.33 -8.68
CA GLU A 62 22.40 8.93 -7.73
C GLU A 62 23.51 7.95 -7.31
N ALA A 63 23.79 6.94 -8.15
CA ALA A 63 24.73 5.87 -7.79
C ALA A 63 26.16 6.34 -7.56
N ASP A 64 26.57 7.52 -8.02
CA ASP A 64 27.90 8.07 -7.70
C ASP A 64 28.00 8.50 -6.22
N LEU A 65 26.89 8.95 -5.64
CA LEU A 65 26.79 9.23 -4.20
C LEU A 65 26.82 7.93 -3.39
N PHE A 66 26.04 6.93 -3.82
CA PHE A 66 26.03 5.61 -3.19
C PHE A 66 27.42 4.93 -3.28
N ALA A 67 28.03 4.95 -4.47
CA ALA A 67 29.40 4.48 -4.68
C ALA A 67 30.37 5.17 -3.73
N ALA A 68 30.35 6.51 -3.66
CA ALA A 68 31.20 7.25 -2.74
C ALA A 68 30.98 6.86 -1.26
N THR A 69 29.75 6.52 -0.89
CA THR A 69 29.39 6.06 0.47
C THR A 69 30.02 4.71 0.77
N VAL A 70 29.92 3.74 -0.15
CA VAL A 70 30.58 2.43 -0.03
C VAL A 70 32.10 2.60 0.08
N LEU A 71 32.70 3.40 -0.81
CA LEU A 71 34.14 3.66 -0.80
C LEU A 71 34.60 4.35 0.49
N GLN A 72 33.80 5.28 1.02
CA GLN A 72 34.09 5.95 2.28
C GLN A 72 34.05 4.97 3.47
N ALA A 73 33.10 4.03 3.48
CA ALA A 73 33.00 2.99 4.50
C ALA A 73 34.18 2.00 4.46
N GLN A 74 34.74 1.74 3.28
CA GLN A 74 35.92 0.90 3.11
C GLN A 74 37.22 1.65 3.45
N GLN A 75 37.29 2.98 3.22
CA GLN A 75 38.54 3.76 3.30
C GLN A 75 39.27 3.62 4.65
N GLY A 76 38.55 3.58 5.77
CA GLY A 76 39.13 3.42 7.10
C GLY A 76 39.79 2.05 7.28
N PHE A 77 39.15 0.98 6.79
CA PHE A 77 39.61 -0.39 6.96
C PHE A 77 40.59 -0.85 5.89
N GLY A 78 40.51 -0.31 4.68
CA GLY A 78 41.13 -0.84 3.47
C GLY A 78 40.19 -1.82 2.75
N GLU A 79 40.26 -1.83 1.42
CA GLU A 79 39.45 -2.72 0.57
C GLU A 79 39.75 -4.18 0.85
N GLU A 80 41.01 -4.55 1.11
CA GLU A 80 41.42 -5.92 1.40
C GLU A 80 40.94 -6.46 2.76
N ASN A 81 40.42 -5.56 3.60
CA ASN A 81 39.84 -5.86 4.90
C ASN A 81 38.32 -5.64 4.91
N SER A 82 37.73 -5.36 3.75
CA SER A 82 36.31 -5.10 3.57
C SER A 82 35.68 -6.11 2.61
N LEU A 83 34.37 -6.32 2.75
CA LEU A 83 33.54 -7.10 1.83
C LEU A 83 32.26 -6.31 1.55
N VAL A 84 31.88 -6.14 0.29
CA VAL A 84 30.65 -5.46 -0.12
C VAL A 84 29.63 -6.50 -0.55
N ILE A 85 28.46 -6.55 0.08
CA ILE A 85 27.45 -7.57 -0.19
C ILE A 85 26.11 -6.95 -0.59
N SER A 86 25.46 -7.52 -1.59
CA SER A 86 24.05 -7.28 -1.89
C SER A 86 23.19 -8.32 -1.18
N ASN A 87 22.16 -7.86 -0.50
CA ASN A 87 21.20 -8.67 0.25
C ASN A 87 19.90 -8.94 -0.53
N GLY A 88 19.92 -8.77 -1.86
CA GLY A 88 18.81 -9.08 -2.77
C GLY A 88 18.01 -7.85 -3.22
N ASP A 89 17.14 -8.07 -4.20
CA ASP A 89 16.37 -7.06 -4.93
C ASP A 89 17.27 -5.92 -5.44
N ALA A 90 18.38 -6.30 -6.07
CA ALA A 90 19.20 -5.34 -6.78
C ALA A 90 18.48 -4.83 -8.04
N VAL A 91 17.68 -5.70 -8.65
CA VAL A 91 16.91 -5.50 -9.88
C VAL A 91 15.41 -5.67 -9.60
N GLY A 92 14.56 -5.43 -10.60
CA GLY A 92 13.10 -5.52 -10.47
C GLY A 92 12.49 -4.43 -9.60
N ALA A 93 11.18 -4.21 -9.76
CA ALA A 93 10.46 -3.01 -9.28
C ALA A 93 11.23 -1.70 -9.57
N SER A 94 11.97 -1.63 -10.68
CA SER A 94 13.00 -0.61 -10.89
C SER A 94 12.50 0.73 -11.44
N LEU A 95 13.29 1.79 -11.25
CA LEU A 95 13.08 3.05 -11.97
C LEU A 95 13.08 2.82 -13.48
N PHE A 96 12.34 3.67 -14.20
CA PHE A 96 12.16 3.55 -15.65
C PHE A 96 13.48 3.38 -16.41
N GLU A 97 14.49 4.19 -16.09
CA GLU A 97 15.79 4.16 -16.76
C GLU A 97 16.52 2.82 -16.60
N SER A 98 16.20 2.07 -15.54
CA SER A 98 16.72 0.73 -15.30
C SER A 98 15.85 -0.34 -15.94
N SER A 99 14.54 -0.34 -15.63
CA SER A 99 13.62 -1.40 -16.03
C SER A 99 13.48 -1.53 -17.55
N ILE A 100 13.46 -0.41 -18.29
CA ILE A 100 13.36 -0.42 -19.76
C ILE A 100 14.58 -1.05 -20.43
N GLN A 101 15.70 -1.15 -19.72
CA GLN A 101 16.95 -1.78 -20.15
C GLN A 101 17.18 -3.12 -19.42
N GLN A 102 16.11 -3.73 -18.90
CA GLN A 102 16.15 -5.00 -18.16
C GLN A 102 17.14 -4.97 -16.98
N ASP A 103 17.28 -3.82 -16.32
CA ASP A 103 18.18 -3.63 -15.18
C ASP A 103 19.68 -3.83 -15.44
N GLN A 104 20.10 -3.98 -16.71
CA GLN A 104 21.52 -4.11 -17.03
C GLN A 104 22.36 -2.90 -16.55
N PRO A 105 21.89 -1.64 -16.67
CA PRO A 105 22.63 -0.49 -16.13
C PRO A 105 22.87 -0.58 -14.62
N THR A 106 21.90 -1.12 -13.88
CA THR A 106 22.01 -1.32 -12.43
C THR A 106 23.09 -2.33 -12.10
N ILE A 107 23.06 -3.49 -12.78
CA ILE A 107 24.07 -4.53 -12.60
C ILE A 107 25.46 -3.97 -12.94
N ASP A 108 25.60 -3.21 -14.04
CA ASP A 108 26.87 -2.60 -14.45
C ASP A 108 27.40 -1.58 -13.44
N VAL A 109 26.52 -0.76 -12.86
CA VAL A 109 26.88 0.20 -11.80
C VAL A 109 27.37 -0.53 -10.55
N LEU A 110 26.63 -1.52 -10.05
CA LEU A 110 26.98 -2.26 -8.84
C LEU A 110 28.26 -3.08 -9.04
N ASN A 111 28.43 -3.69 -10.21
CA ASN A 111 29.68 -4.33 -10.64
C ASN A 111 30.87 -3.36 -10.61
N THR A 112 30.65 -2.09 -11.01
CA THR A 112 31.68 -1.06 -11.00
C THR A 112 32.02 -0.59 -9.58
N ILE A 113 31.05 -0.56 -8.67
CA ILE A 113 31.26 -0.25 -7.26
C ILE A 113 32.12 -1.34 -6.59
N GLY A 114 31.94 -2.59 -7.01
CA GLY A 114 32.70 -3.75 -6.52
C GLY A 114 31.92 -4.57 -5.50
N VAL A 115 30.67 -4.92 -5.83
CA VAL A 115 29.88 -5.86 -5.03
C VAL A 115 30.48 -7.27 -5.15
N ASP A 116 30.86 -7.85 -4.01
CA ASP A 116 31.58 -9.12 -3.93
C ASP A 116 30.66 -10.35 -3.92
N SER A 117 29.42 -10.23 -3.40
CA SER A 117 28.43 -11.32 -3.37
C SER A 117 26.99 -10.82 -3.52
N TRP A 118 26.16 -11.61 -4.18
CA TRP A 118 24.80 -11.24 -4.59
C TRP A 118 23.77 -12.21 -4.05
N THR A 119 23.14 -11.91 -2.92
CA THR A 119 22.00 -12.73 -2.47
C THR A 119 20.83 -12.49 -3.40
N GLN A 120 20.08 -13.53 -3.78
CA GLN A 120 18.85 -13.35 -4.55
C GLN A 120 17.74 -12.86 -3.61
N GLY A 121 16.99 -11.86 -4.06
CA GLY A 121 15.69 -11.47 -3.54
C GLY A 121 14.56 -12.02 -4.40
N ASN A 122 13.32 -11.63 -4.10
CA ASN A 122 12.18 -12.10 -4.88
C ASN A 122 12.13 -11.45 -6.27
N HIS A 123 12.59 -10.21 -6.41
CA HIS A 123 12.51 -9.46 -7.66
C HIS A 123 13.53 -9.92 -8.72
N GLU A 124 14.59 -10.65 -8.33
CA GLU A 124 15.42 -11.38 -9.29
C GLU A 124 14.62 -12.44 -10.07
N PHE A 125 13.45 -12.87 -9.56
CA PHE A 125 12.56 -13.85 -10.21
C PHE A 125 11.34 -13.23 -10.91
N ASP A 126 11.24 -11.91 -11.03
CA ASP A 126 10.11 -11.22 -11.68
C ASP A 126 9.86 -11.73 -13.10
N GLN A 127 10.94 -11.95 -13.86
CA GLN A 127 10.92 -12.47 -15.23
C GLN A 127 11.09 -14.00 -15.29
N GLY A 128 11.00 -14.67 -14.14
CA GLY A 128 11.12 -16.12 -13.99
C GLY A 128 12.55 -16.64 -13.82
N ILE A 129 12.65 -17.94 -13.50
CA ILE A 129 13.93 -18.61 -13.20
C ILE A 129 14.92 -18.59 -14.36
N ASP A 130 14.42 -18.63 -15.60
CA ASP A 130 15.26 -18.62 -16.80
C ASP A 130 15.97 -17.27 -16.96
N ASP A 131 15.33 -16.17 -16.57
CA ASP A 131 15.93 -14.84 -16.58
C ASP A 131 16.94 -14.66 -15.45
N ALA A 132 16.54 -15.08 -14.23
CA ALA A 132 17.39 -15.05 -13.04
C ALA A 132 18.72 -15.80 -13.26
N THR A 133 18.65 -17.02 -13.82
CA THR A 133 19.83 -17.87 -14.04
C THR A 133 20.52 -17.64 -15.39
N GLY A 134 19.80 -17.16 -16.40
CA GLY A 134 20.29 -17.05 -17.78
C GLY A 134 20.79 -15.65 -18.16
N ARG A 135 20.32 -14.61 -17.46
CA ARG A 135 20.65 -13.21 -17.75
C ARG A 135 21.20 -12.47 -16.54
N ILE A 136 20.48 -12.48 -15.41
CA ILE A 136 20.86 -11.68 -14.23
C ILE A 136 22.14 -12.25 -13.61
N SER A 137 22.14 -13.51 -13.16
CA SER A 137 23.30 -14.09 -12.48
C SER A 137 24.57 -14.09 -13.33
N PRO A 138 24.55 -14.44 -14.63
CA PRO A 138 25.75 -14.34 -15.48
C PRO A 138 26.26 -12.90 -15.70
N ALA A 139 25.46 -11.87 -15.41
CA ALA A 139 25.84 -10.48 -15.56
C ALA A 139 26.44 -9.87 -14.27
N THR A 140 26.32 -10.51 -13.11
CA THR A 140 26.93 -10.04 -11.86
C THR A 140 28.43 -10.39 -11.82
N ASN A 141 29.25 -9.54 -11.20
CA ASN A 141 30.66 -9.80 -10.94
C ASN A 141 30.84 -10.44 -9.55
N GLY A 142 30.18 -11.56 -9.30
CA GLY A 142 30.27 -12.28 -8.03
C GLY A 142 29.44 -13.57 -8.03
N PRO A 143 29.48 -14.34 -6.94
CA PRO A 143 28.57 -15.47 -6.76
C PRO A 143 27.17 -14.97 -6.38
N ASP A 144 26.16 -15.47 -7.09
CA ASP A 144 24.75 -15.34 -6.75
C ASP A 144 24.34 -16.43 -5.76
N LEU A 145 23.71 -16.02 -4.64
CA LEU A 145 23.50 -16.85 -3.46
C LEU A 145 22.01 -17.06 -3.15
N ALA A 146 21.57 -18.33 -3.09
CA ALA A 146 20.21 -18.69 -2.66
C ALA A 146 20.14 -20.15 -2.15
N ALA A 147 20.53 -20.37 -0.90
CA ALA A 147 20.63 -21.68 -0.27
C ALA A 147 19.30 -22.44 -0.14
N ASN A 148 18.18 -21.73 -0.06
CA ASN A 148 16.85 -22.31 0.10
C ASN A 148 16.08 -22.48 -1.23
N VAL A 149 16.69 -22.14 -2.37
CA VAL A 149 16.07 -22.31 -3.69
C VAL A 149 16.54 -23.62 -4.31
N THR A 150 15.59 -24.45 -4.72
CA THR A 150 15.88 -25.76 -5.36
C THR A 150 15.03 -25.98 -6.60
N LEU A 151 15.57 -26.74 -7.55
CA LEU A 151 14.85 -27.24 -8.72
C LEU A 151 14.17 -28.58 -8.40
N ALA A 152 13.29 -29.04 -9.29
CA ALA A 152 12.54 -30.28 -9.14
C ALA A 152 13.41 -31.55 -8.96
N ASP A 153 14.68 -31.52 -9.37
CA ASP A 153 15.64 -32.61 -9.17
C ASP A 153 16.43 -32.51 -7.85
N GLY A 154 16.16 -31.47 -7.05
CA GLY A 154 16.82 -31.17 -5.78
C GLY A 154 18.14 -30.42 -5.91
N SER A 155 18.56 -30.03 -7.12
CA SER A 155 19.74 -29.18 -7.32
C SER A 155 19.45 -27.72 -6.98
N HIS A 156 20.49 -26.95 -6.65
CA HIS A 156 20.40 -25.51 -6.46
C HIS A 156 20.71 -24.79 -7.79
N PRO A 157 19.86 -23.85 -8.24
CA PRO A 157 20.13 -23.06 -9.44
C PRO A 157 21.17 -21.95 -9.21
N PHE A 158 21.41 -21.59 -7.95
CA PHE A 158 22.42 -20.62 -7.50
C PHE A 158 23.37 -21.27 -6.50
N ASP A 159 24.49 -20.61 -6.18
CA ASP A 159 25.37 -21.08 -5.12
C ASP A 159 24.64 -20.97 -3.77
N THR A 160 24.94 -21.87 -2.82
CA THR A 160 24.34 -21.76 -1.48
C THR A 160 25.12 -20.79 -0.60
N HIS A 161 26.41 -20.63 -0.87
CA HIS A 161 27.33 -19.75 -0.15
C HIS A 161 28.57 -19.46 -0.98
N ALA A 162 29.32 -18.44 -0.58
CA ALA A 162 30.66 -18.14 -1.08
C ALA A 162 31.64 -17.87 0.07
N ILE A 163 32.92 -18.12 -0.14
CA ILE A 163 33.99 -17.91 0.86
C ILE A 163 35.03 -16.94 0.30
N PHE A 164 35.30 -15.88 1.04
CA PHE A 164 36.24 -14.81 0.69
C PHE A 164 37.41 -14.78 1.67
N GLU A 165 38.60 -14.36 1.22
CA GLU A 165 39.70 -14.03 2.13
C GLU A 165 39.69 -12.53 2.45
N VAL A 166 39.39 -12.18 3.70
CA VAL A 166 39.28 -10.79 4.18
C VAL A 166 40.15 -10.61 5.41
N ASN A 167 41.12 -9.69 5.38
CA ASN A 167 42.13 -9.54 6.45
C ASN A 167 42.78 -10.87 6.89
N GLY A 168 43.02 -11.77 5.92
CA GLY A 168 43.57 -13.11 6.14
C GLY A 168 42.69 -14.05 6.95
N LEU A 169 41.38 -13.84 6.95
CA LEU A 169 40.35 -14.74 7.49
C LEU A 169 39.47 -15.24 6.35
N LYS A 170 38.94 -16.46 6.48
CA LYS A 170 37.94 -17.00 5.57
C LYS A 170 36.55 -16.59 6.03
N VAL A 171 35.92 -15.68 5.29
CA VAL A 171 34.58 -15.18 5.59
C VAL A 171 33.60 -15.84 4.63
N ALA A 172 32.66 -16.62 5.15
CA ALA A 172 31.58 -17.20 4.36
C ALA A 172 30.35 -16.30 4.38
N VAL A 173 29.71 -16.11 3.23
CA VAL A 173 28.39 -15.49 3.09
C VAL A 173 27.43 -16.55 2.60
N ILE A 174 26.34 -16.77 3.33
CA ILE A 174 25.25 -17.68 2.99
C ILE A 174 24.04 -16.84 2.63
N GLY A 175 23.54 -16.95 1.40
CA GLY A 175 22.36 -16.21 0.94
C GLY A 175 21.11 -17.07 1.03
N ALA A 176 19.96 -16.49 1.38
CA ALA A 176 18.65 -17.15 1.30
C ALA A 176 17.56 -16.11 1.01
N VAL A 177 16.54 -16.50 0.25
CA VAL A 177 15.41 -15.65 -0.15
C VAL A 177 14.17 -15.97 0.69
N THR A 178 13.24 -15.04 0.86
CA THR A 178 11.94 -15.33 1.52
C THR A 178 11.24 -16.54 0.87
N GLU A 179 10.61 -17.38 1.69
CA GLU A 179 9.78 -18.48 1.17
C GLU A 179 8.52 -17.96 0.45
N GLU A 180 8.14 -16.71 0.71
CA GLU A 180 6.99 -16.05 0.11
C GLU A 180 7.19 -15.76 -1.38
N THR A 181 8.40 -15.84 -1.94
CA THR A 181 8.65 -15.59 -3.38
C THR A 181 7.68 -16.35 -4.28
N SER A 182 7.29 -17.58 -3.91
CA SER A 182 6.33 -18.39 -4.65
C SER A 182 4.92 -17.76 -4.81
N ALA A 183 4.55 -16.85 -3.90
CA ALA A 183 3.33 -16.07 -3.93
C ALA A 183 3.53 -14.65 -4.49
N LEU A 184 4.76 -14.16 -4.51
CA LEU A 184 5.12 -12.80 -4.94
C LEU A 184 5.41 -12.68 -6.44
N VAL A 185 5.81 -13.77 -7.11
CA VAL A 185 6.12 -13.77 -8.55
C VAL A 185 5.19 -14.67 -9.36
N SER A 186 5.26 -14.54 -10.69
CA SER A 186 4.42 -15.31 -11.62
C SER A 186 4.63 -16.84 -11.45
N PRO A 187 3.58 -17.62 -11.09
CA PRO A 187 3.71 -19.07 -10.92
C PRO A 187 4.22 -19.82 -12.16
N ASP A 188 3.93 -19.30 -13.36
CA ASP A 188 4.42 -19.88 -14.61
C ASP A 188 5.93 -19.67 -14.78
N GLY A 189 6.47 -18.53 -14.34
CA GLY A 189 7.89 -18.17 -14.44
C GLY A 189 8.80 -18.96 -13.48
N ILE A 190 8.25 -19.51 -12.40
CA ILE A 190 8.98 -20.30 -11.38
C ILE A 190 8.58 -21.78 -11.35
N LYS A 191 8.00 -22.28 -12.44
CA LYS A 191 7.53 -23.66 -12.49
C LYS A 191 8.68 -24.65 -12.23
N GLY A 192 8.51 -25.48 -11.20
CA GLY A 192 9.51 -26.49 -10.81
C GLY A 192 10.64 -25.94 -9.94
N VAL A 193 10.55 -24.68 -9.51
CA VAL A 193 11.36 -24.09 -8.45
C VAL A 193 10.63 -24.25 -7.13
N THR A 194 11.36 -24.55 -6.07
CA THR A 194 10.86 -24.59 -4.69
C THR A 194 11.69 -23.62 -3.86
N PHE A 195 10.98 -22.73 -3.16
CA PHE A 195 11.52 -21.83 -2.15
C PHE A 195 11.25 -22.47 -0.79
N GLY A 196 12.29 -23.02 -0.18
CA GLY A 196 12.19 -23.66 1.14
C GLY A 196 12.38 -22.66 2.28
N ASP A 197 12.30 -23.16 3.51
CA ASP A 197 12.57 -22.36 4.70
C ASP A 197 14.00 -21.76 4.65
N PRO A 198 14.14 -20.42 4.72
CA PRO A 198 15.44 -19.78 4.60
C PRO A 198 16.37 -20.10 5.78
N VAL A 199 15.84 -20.18 7.01
CA VAL A 199 16.62 -20.42 8.22
C VAL A 199 17.10 -21.85 8.28
N GLU A 200 16.28 -22.84 7.92
CA GLU A 200 16.68 -24.24 7.81
C GLU A 200 17.83 -24.41 6.80
N ALA A 201 17.75 -23.74 5.64
CA ALA A 201 18.78 -23.80 4.62
C ALA A 201 20.10 -23.17 5.08
N VAL A 202 20.05 -21.97 5.68
CA VAL A 202 21.23 -21.31 6.24
C VAL A 202 21.88 -22.16 7.32
N ASN A 203 21.08 -22.71 8.24
CA ASN A 203 21.57 -23.56 9.33
C ASN A 203 22.27 -24.82 8.81
N LYS A 204 21.73 -25.43 7.75
CA LYS A 204 22.35 -26.58 7.11
C LYS A 204 23.73 -26.23 6.54
N VAL A 205 23.83 -25.13 5.78
CA VAL A 205 25.10 -24.70 5.16
C VAL A 205 26.11 -24.27 6.23
N ALA A 206 25.68 -23.53 7.26
CA ALA A 206 26.53 -23.15 8.38
C ALA A 206 27.12 -24.39 9.08
N ALA A 207 26.31 -25.41 9.36
CA ALA A 207 26.78 -26.66 9.96
C ALA A 207 27.83 -27.38 9.08
N GLU A 208 27.66 -27.39 7.76
CA GLU A 208 28.63 -27.96 6.80
C GLU A 208 29.96 -27.19 6.80
N LEU A 209 29.92 -25.86 6.82
CA LEU A 209 31.08 -24.98 6.88
C LEU A 209 31.86 -25.16 8.20
N THR A 210 31.15 -25.22 9.33
CA THR A 210 31.76 -25.44 10.65
C THR A 210 32.38 -26.84 10.76
N ALA A 211 31.67 -27.89 10.31
CA ALA A 211 32.15 -29.26 10.38
C ALA A 211 33.43 -29.47 9.54
N SER A 212 33.51 -28.80 8.38
CA SER A 212 34.67 -28.85 7.49
C SER A 212 35.78 -27.86 7.85
N LYS A 213 35.52 -26.91 8.77
CA LYS A 213 36.41 -25.78 9.09
C LYS A 213 36.77 -24.95 7.86
N ALA A 214 35.78 -24.74 6.99
CA ALA A 214 35.97 -24.02 5.74
C ALA A 214 36.00 -22.50 5.94
N ALA A 215 35.35 -21.99 6.98
CA ALA A 215 35.25 -20.57 7.31
C ALA A 215 35.66 -20.28 8.76
N ASP A 216 36.22 -19.10 8.99
CA ASP A 216 36.50 -18.53 10.31
C ASP A 216 35.33 -17.68 10.80
N VAL A 217 34.64 -16.99 9.87
CA VAL A 217 33.46 -16.15 10.13
C VAL A 217 32.33 -16.55 9.18
N ILE A 218 31.10 -16.62 9.68
CA ILE A 218 29.90 -16.93 8.88
C ILE A 218 28.90 -15.78 8.95
N ILE A 219 28.51 -15.27 7.79
CA ILE A 219 27.51 -14.22 7.61
C ILE A 219 26.27 -14.85 6.97
N ALA A 220 25.09 -14.60 7.54
CA ALA A 220 23.82 -14.90 6.88
C ALA A 220 23.28 -13.63 6.23
N SER A 221 22.95 -13.75 4.95
CA SER A 221 22.26 -12.73 4.16
C SER A 221 20.87 -13.27 3.83
N TYR A 222 19.87 -12.79 4.55
CA TYR A 222 18.48 -13.15 4.31
C TYR A 222 17.80 -12.03 3.52
N HIS A 223 17.20 -12.39 2.39
CA HIS A 223 16.21 -11.56 1.75
C HIS A 223 14.83 -11.79 2.39
N GLU A 224 14.77 -11.46 3.67
CA GLU A 224 13.61 -11.53 4.58
C GLU A 224 13.91 -10.60 5.77
N GLY A 225 12.88 -10.09 6.44
CA GLY A 225 13.07 -9.04 7.43
C GLY A 225 11.93 -8.81 8.42
N ALA A 226 12.09 -7.78 9.24
CA ALA A 226 11.09 -7.37 10.21
C ALA A 226 10.09 -6.38 9.62
N PRO A 227 8.82 -6.35 10.08
CA PRO A 227 7.80 -5.51 9.47
C PRO A 227 7.92 -4.01 9.80
N ASN A 228 8.67 -3.60 10.84
CA ASN A 228 8.71 -2.21 11.31
C ASN A 228 10.13 -1.66 11.50
N SER A 229 10.33 -0.38 11.15
CA SER A 229 11.50 0.43 11.56
C SER A 229 11.30 1.02 12.96
N ASP A 230 12.38 1.45 13.61
CA ASP A 230 12.37 2.26 14.85
C ASP A 230 11.61 1.68 16.06
N VAL A 231 11.33 0.38 16.05
CA VAL A 231 10.73 -0.33 17.20
C VAL A 231 11.76 -1.18 17.94
N PRO A 232 11.55 -1.49 19.23
CA PRO A 232 12.39 -2.45 19.95
C PRO A 232 12.36 -3.84 19.30
N LEU A 233 13.47 -4.58 19.40
CA LEU A 233 13.59 -5.96 18.90
C LEU A 233 12.38 -6.84 19.29
N ALA A 234 11.98 -6.79 20.57
CA ALA A 234 10.87 -7.60 21.09
C ALA A 234 9.53 -7.36 20.39
N THR A 235 9.29 -6.16 19.84
CA THR A 235 8.08 -5.86 19.06
C THR A 235 8.15 -6.50 17.69
N ASN A 236 9.30 -6.45 17.02
CA ASN A 236 9.47 -7.11 15.73
C ASN A 236 9.48 -8.65 15.85
N GLU A 237 9.94 -9.22 16.98
CA GLU A 237 9.87 -10.67 17.26
C GLU A 237 8.45 -11.19 17.57
N GLU A 238 7.43 -10.32 17.58
CA GLU A 238 6.04 -10.77 17.60
C GLU A 238 5.69 -11.47 16.28
N THR A 239 6.31 -11.08 15.16
CA THR A 239 6.18 -11.71 13.85
C THR A 239 6.95 -13.03 13.81
N GLU A 240 6.31 -14.10 13.32
CA GLU A 240 6.88 -15.44 13.30
C GLU A 240 8.14 -15.54 12.44
N ALA A 241 8.12 -15.05 11.20
CA ALA A 241 9.27 -15.09 10.28
C ALA A 241 10.51 -14.40 10.87
N PHE A 242 10.37 -13.16 11.35
CA PHE A 242 11.50 -12.43 11.92
C PHE A 242 12.00 -13.05 13.24
N ARG A 243 11.10 -13.52 14.11
CA ARG A 243 11.50 -14.29 15.30
C ARG A 243 12.28 -15.55 14.92
N HIS A 244 11.86 -16.26 13.89
CA HIS A 244 12.54 -17.46 13.40
C HIS A 244 13.98 -17.14 12.96
N ILE A 245 14.17 -16.06 12.19
CA ILE A 245 15.51 -15.58 11.80
C ILE A 245 16.38 -15.29 13.03
N VAL A 246 15.86 -14.54 14.01
CA VAL A 246 16.66 -14.10 15.15
C VAL A 246 16.99 -15.26 16.09
N GLN A 247 15.99 -16.06 16.47
CA GLN A 247 16.08 -17.05 17.53
C GLN A 247 16.59 -18.42 17.04
N ASP A 248 16.29 -18.79 15.80
CA ASP A 248 16.53 -20.14 15.28
C ASP A 248 17.68 -20.21 14.28
N THR A 249 18.23 -19.08 13.80
CA THR A 249 19.52 -19.09 13.06
C THR A 249 20.64 -19.62 13.95
N ALA A 250 21.44 -20.54 13.42
CA ALA A 250 22.47 -21.28 14.13
C ALA A 250 23.47 -20.36 14.84
N PRO A 251 23.95 -20.71 16.04
CA PRO A 251 24.84 -19.84 16.82
C PRO A 251 26.22 -19.61 16.20
N GLU A 252 26.63 -20.46 15.26
CA GLU A 252 27.85 -20.32 14.46
C GLU A 252 27.78 -19.18 13.42
N VAL A 253 26.60 -18.62 13.16
CA VAL A 253 26.44 -17.42 12.32
C VAL A 253 26.73 -16.16 13.14
N ASP A 254 27.76 -15.43 12.75
CA ASP A 254 28.33 -14.30 13.48
C ASP A 254 27.61 -12.97 13.22
N ALA A 255 26.95 -12.82 12.06
CA ALA A 255 26.16 -11.64 11.72
C ALA A 255 25.01 -11.98 10.77
N ILE A 256 23.92 -11.24 10.89
CA ILE A 256 22.74 -11.38 10.05
C ILE A 256 22.44 -10.05 9.36
N PHE A 257 22.39 -10.08 8.04
CA PHE A 257 21.89 -9.00 7.21
C PHE A 257 20.51 -9.40 6.66
N ASN A 258 19.55 -8.50 6.80
CA ASN A 258 18.18 -8.65 6.32
C ASN A 258 17.90 -7.68 5.15
N ALA A 259 16.76 -7.89 4.47
CA ALA A 259 16.26 -7.10 3.35
C ALA A 259 14.72 -7.27 3.24
N HIS A 260 14.15 -7.08 2.05
CA HIS A 260 12.76 -7.38 1.65
C HIS A 260 11.69 -6.45 2.25
N SER A 261 11.75 -6.22 3.55
CA SER A 261 10.74 -5.43 4.28
C SER A 261 10.92 -3.91 4.15
N HIS A 262 12.04 -3.48 3.57
CA HIS A 262 12.44 -2.08 3.37
C HIS A 262 12.48 -1.28 4.67
N ARG A 263 12.98 -1.90 5.75
CA ARG A 263 13.04 -1.31 7.10
C ARG A 263 14.46 -0.97 7.50
N GLU A 264 14.56 0.04 8.36
CA GLU A 264 15.82 0.48 8.95
C GLU A 264 15.88 0.02 10.40
N TYR A 265 16.82 -0.87 10.70
CA TYR A 265 17.11 -1.30 12.05
C TYR A 265 18.52 -1.87 12.16
N ALA A 266 19.11 -1.74 13.35
CA ALA A 266 20.36 -2.40 13.72
C ALA A 266 20.25 -2.88 15.16
N TYR A 267 20.01 -4.19 15.33
CA TYR A 267 19.86 -4.81 16.65
C TYR A 267 21.11 -5.58 17.05
N ASP A 268 21.39 -5.55 18.36
CA ASP A 268 22.30 -6.51 19.00
C ASP A 268 21.44 -7.63 19.60
N ALA A 269 21.21 -8.67 18.79
CA ALA A 269 20.23 -9.72 19.10
C ALA A 269 20.87 -10.90 19.84
N PRO A 270 20.11 -11.67 20.65
CA PRO A 270 20.64 -12.83 21.35
C PRO A 270 21.28 -13.87 20.42
N ASN A 271 22.46 -14.37 20.79
CA ASN A 271 23.10 -15.53 20.18
C ASN A 271 23.68 -16.43 21.28
N GLY A 272 22.85 -17.34 21.80
CA GLY A 272 23.22 -18.19 22.93
C GLY A 272 23.54 -17.38 24.19
N ALA A 273 24.82 -17.39 24.61
CA ALA A 273 25.30 -16.62 25.77
C ALA A 273 25.89 -15.24 25.40
N SER A 274 26.00 -14.95 24.11
CA SER A 274 26.48 -13.69 23.53
C SER A 274 25.36 -13.02 22.73
N THR A 275 25.73 -11.99 21.98
CA THR A 275 24.85 -11.32 21.03
C THR A 275 25.50 -11.30 19.64
N ARG A 276 24.70 -10.99 18.61
CA ARG A 276 25.14 -10.80 17.22
C ARG A 276 24.36 -9.66 16.55
N PRO A 277 24.94 -8.97 15.57
CA PRO A 277 24.23 -7.93 14.82
C PRO A 277 23.16 -8.55 13.91
N VAL A 278 21.98 -7.95 13.90
CA VAL A 278 20.88 -8.18 12.97
C VAL A 278 20.49 -6.83 12.37
N ILE A 279 20.72 -6.63 11.07
CA ILE A 279 20.69 -5.29 10.45
C ILE A 279 19.98 -5.29 9.09
N GLN A 280 19.27 -4.20 8.78
CA GLN A 280 18.70 -3.89 7.46
C GLN A 280 18.85 -2.38 7.18
N ALA A 281 19.17 -2.03 5.93
CA ALA A 281 19.57 -0.66 5.55
C ALA A 281 18.45 0.15 4.88
N GLY A 282 17.18 -0.19 5.07
CA GLY A 282 16.08 0.47 4.35
C GLY A 282 15.99 -0.04 2.92
N GLN A 283 16.12 0.83 1.91
CA GLN A 283 15.92 0.49 0.50
C GLN A 283 16.62 1.52 -0.41
N TYR A 284 16.60 1.30 -1.72
CA TYR A 284 16.77 2.34 -2.76
C TYR A 284 18.11 3.08 -2.75
N ALA A 285 19.15 2.44 -2.22
CA ALA A 285 20.45 3.07 -2.00
C ALA A 285 20.39 4.27 -1.04
N GLU A 286 19.36 4.39 -0.20
CA GLU A 286 19.23 5.46 0.79
C GLU A 286 20.29 5.32 1.90
N ASN A 287 20.67 4.08 2.23
CA ASN A 287 21.69 3.77 3.23
C ASN A 287 22.55 2.56 2.84
N ILE A 288 23.64 2.36 3.58
CA ILE A 288 24.39 1.10 3.68
C ILE A 288 24.29 0.53 5.10
N ALA A 289 24.32 -0.79 5.24
CA ALA A 289 24.54 -1.49 6.50
C ALA A 289 26.03 -1.77 6.68
N GLN A 290 26.68 -1.10 7.62
CA GLN A 290 28.08 -1.36 7.95
C GLN A 290 28.19 -2.19 9.23
N VAL A 291 28.88 -3.34 9.17
CA VAL A 291 29.18 -4.19 10.32
C VAL A 291 30.69 -4.42 10.40
N ALA A 292 31.29 -4.06 11.54
CA ALA A 292 32.70 -4.37 11.84
C ALA A 292 32.78 -5.49 12.88
N LEU A 293 33.42 -6.60 12.53
CA LEU A 293 33.61 -7.75 13.42
C LEU A 293 35.06 -7.80 13.89
N THR A 294 35.26 -7.83 15.20
CA THR A 294 36.59 -7.98 15.83
C THR A 294 36.86 -9.44 16.11
N VAL A 295 37.94 -9.96 15.53
CA VAL A 295 38.28 -11.38 15.54
C VAL A 295 39.53 -11.62 16.39
N ASP A 296 39.48 -12.61 17.27
CA ASP A 296 40.62 -12.98 18.10
C ASP A 296 41.68 -13.81 17.34
N ALA A 297 42.80 -14.12 17.99
CA ALA A 297 43.88 -14.90 17.39
C ALA A 297 43.50 -16.37 17.09
N SER A 298 42.37 -16.85 17.62
CA SER A 298 41.84 -18.18 17.38
C SER A 298 40.79 -18.21 16.26
N GLY A 299 40.45 -17.05 15.69
CA GLY A 299 39.45 -16.91 14.64
C GLY A 299 38.03 -16.65 15.15
N ASN A 300 37.81 -16.44 16.45
CA ASN A 300 36.46 -16.21 16.97
C ASN A 300 36.09 -14.73 16.93
N VAL A 301 34.85 -14.41 16.58
CA VAL A 301 34.29 -13.07 16.75
C VAL A 301 34.09 -12.78 18.25
N THR A 302 34.61 -11.64 18.70
CA THR A 302 34.60 -11.23 20.12
C THR A 302 33.84 -9.92 20.37
N LYS A 303 33.60 -9.15 19.30
CA LYS A 303 32.85 -7.89 19.33
C LYS A 303 32.31 -7.60 17.94
N SER A 304 31.10 -7.08 17.88
CA SER A 304 30.50 -6.48 16.68
C SER A 304 30.18 -5.00 16.95
N ASP A 305 30.38 -4.18 15.93
CA ASP A 305 29.80 -2.84 15.83
C ASP A 305 28.94 -2.82 14.56
N SER A 306 27.75 -2.22 14.60
CA SER A 306 26.82 -2.16 13.46
C SER A 306 26.22 -0.77 13.32
N SER A 307 26.02 -0.34 12.08
CA SER A 307 25.61 1.02 11.73
C SER A 307 24.80 1.02 10.43
N VAL A 308 23.69 1.76 10.39
CA VAL A 308 22.97 2.08 9.13
C VAL A 308 23.41 3.47 8.75
N VAL A 309 24.20 3.60 7.69
CA VAL A 309 24.84 4.86 7.28
C VAL A 309 24.12 5.44 6.06
N PRO A 310 23.56 6.65 6.15
CA PRO A 310 22.93 7.29 5.00
C PRO A 310 23.91 7.54 3.86
N THR A 311 23.41 7.44 2.64
CA THR A 311 24.14 7.82 1.44
C THR A 311 24.54 9.30 1.51
N LEU A 312 25.77 9.58 1.10
CA LEU A 312 26.37 10.91 1.14
C LEU A 312 25.62 11.89 0.24
N GLU A 313 25.42 13.13 0.70
CA GLU A 313 24.79 14.19 -0.11
C GLU A 313 25.72 14.74 -1.23
N ALA A 314 27.02 14.41 -1.17
CA ALA A 314 28.00 14.80 -2.18
C ALA A 314 29.20 13.85 -2.17
N VAL A 315 29.78 13.61 -3.36
CA VAL A 315 31.03 12.86 -3.48
C VAL A 315 32.17 13.65 -2.79
N PRO A 316 32.87 13.07 -1.80
CA PRO A 316 33.99 13.73 -1.15
C PRO A 316 35.11 14.03 -2.15
N ALA A 317 35.79 15.18 -1.97
CA ALA A 317 36.89 15.60 -2.86
C ALA A 317 38.04 14.57 -2.95
N ALA A 318 38.21 13.72 -1.93
CA ALA A 318 39.20 12.65 -1.93
C ALA A 318 38.80 11.47 -2.84
N LEU A 319 37.51 11.28 -3.11
CA LEU A 319 36.96 10.19 -3.93
C LEU A 319 36.62 10.62 -5.36
N GLU A 320 36.56 11.93 -5.64
CA GLU A 320 36.27 12.44 -7.00
C GLU A 320 37.25 11.95 -8.09
N SER A 321 38.49 11.60 -7.72
CA SER A 321 39.46 11.05 -8.66
C SER A 321 39.44 9.51 -8.76
N ASP A 322 38.59 8.83 -7.98
CA ASP A 322 38.45 7.38 -8.07
C ASP A 322 37.83 6.99 -9.43
N PRO A 323 38.45 6.07 -10.19
CA PRO A 323 37.97 5.70 -11.51
C PRO A 323 36.56 5.10 -11.49
N ARG A 324 36.13 4.47 -10.39
CA ARG A 324 34.78 3.90 -10.26
C ARG A 324 33.71 4.98 -10.26
N ILE A 325 33.94 6.11 -9.60
CA ILE A 325 33.00 7.25 -9.60
C ILE A 325 32.79 7.77 -11.02
N ALA A 326 33.87 7.92 -11.79
CA ALA A 326 33.78 8.37 -13.18
C ALA A 326 33.04 7.36 -14.07
N GLU A 327 33.27 6.06 -13.89
CA GLU A 327 32.63 5.02 -14.69
C GLU A 327 31.14 4.84 -14.32
N VAL A 328 30.78 4.91 -13.03
CA VAL A 328 29.38 4.91 -12.57
C VAL A 328 28.59 6.06 -13.21
N ARG A 329 29.14 7.29 -13.20
CA ARG A 329 28.51 8.44 -13.87
C ARG A 329 28.33 8.20 -15.36
N LYS A 330 29.31 7.58 -16.03
CA LYS A 330 29.25 7.25 -17.45
C LYS A 330 28.18 6.21 -17.77
N ILE A 331 28.07 5.15 -16.98
CA ILE A 331 27.03 4.12 -17.13
C ILE A 331 25.66 4.77 -16.94
N ARG A 332 25.49 5.57 -15.87
CA ARG A 332 24.25 6.30 -15.60
C ARG A 332 23.84 7.17 -16.79
N ASP A 333 24.73 8.04 -17.24
CA ASP A 333 24.42 9.01 -18.31
C ASP A 333 24.06 8.30 -19.62
N ALA A 334 24.72 7.18 -19.94
CA ALA A 334 24.39 6.36 -21.10
C ALA A 334 23.02 5.70 -20.98
N ALA A 335 22.72 5.14 -19.80
CA ALA A 335 21.44 4.49 -19.53
C ALA A 335 20.27 5.48 -19.59
N VAL A 336 20.42 6.69 -19.04
CA VAL A 336 19.41 7.75 -19.14
C VAL A 336 19.16 8.11 -20.62
N ALA A 337 20.23 8.27 -21.41
CA ALA A 337 20.10 8.60 -22.83
C ALA A 337 19.43 7.49 -23.65
N GLU A 338 19.68 6.22 -23.33
CA GLU A 338 19.01 5.08 -23.97
C GLU A 338 17.54 4.99 -23.53
N ALA A 339 17.25 5.20 -22.26
CA ALA A 339 15.88 5.24 -21.73
C ALA A 339 15.04 6.34 -22.39
N ASP A 340 15.63 7.49 -22.73
CA ASP A 340 14.96 8.53 -23.52
C ASP A 340 14.54 8.04 -24.91
N VAL A 341 15.35 7.19 -25.55
CA VAL A 341 15.07 6.62 -26.86
C VAL A 341 13.99 5.54 -26.76
N LEU A 342 14.15 4.60 -25.82
CA LEU A 342 13.21 3.49 -25.62
C LEU A 342 11.85 3.99 -25.12
N GLY A 343 11.86 4.96 -24.22
CA GLY A 343 10.66 5.57 -23.64
C GLY A 343 9.82 6.37 -24.63
N ALA A 344 10.37 6.74 -25.79
CA ALA A 344 9.63 7.39 -26.86
C ALA A 344 8.69 6.43 -27.62
N GLU A 345 8.69 5.14 -27.29
CA GLU A 345 7.71 4.19 -27.81
C GLU A 345 6.28 4.64 -27.49
N VAL A 346 5.43 4.74 -28.51
CA VAL A 346 4.00 4.99 -28.34
C VAL A 346 3.31 3.70 -27.89
N VAL A 347 2.74 3.72 -26.69
CA VAL A 347 2.03 2.58 -26.08
C VAL A 347 0.53 2.65 -26.28
N GLY A 348 -0.03 3.81 -26.64
CA GLY A 348 -1.43 3.94 -26.95
C GLY A 348 -1.83 5.34 -27.39
N THR A 349 -3.14 5.57 -27.44
CA THR A 349 -3.74 6.87 -27.76
C THR A 349 -4.65 7.34 -26.64
N GLN A 350 -4.97 8.63 -26.64
CA GLN A 350 -5.93 9.23 -25.72
C GLN A 350 -6.71 10.36 -26.39
N THR A 351 -7.85 10.73 -25.79
CA THR A 351 -8.74 11.77 -26.33
C THR A 351 -8.70 13.10 -25.56
N GLY A 352 -7.84 13.21 -24.54
CA GLY A 352 -7.69 14.44 -23.74
C GLY A 352 -6.76 14.24 -22.55
N ASP A 353 -6.51 15.32 -21.82
CA ASP A 353 -5.60 15.31 -20.66
C ASP A 353 -6.12 14.41 -19.52
N LEU A 354 -5.33 13.43 -19.09
CA LEU A 354 -5.51 12.73 -17.83
C LEU A 354 -4.60 13.37 -16.78
N SER A 355 -5.19 14.19 -15.92
CA SER A 355 -4.39 14.99 -14.98
C SER A 355 -4.83 14.79 -13.54
N ARG A 356 -3.88 15.00 -12.64
CA ARG A 356 -4.14 15.13 -11.20
C ARG A 356 -5.00 16.36 -10.94
N GLY A 357 -5.64 16.40 -9.77
CA GLY A 357 -6.50 17.51 -9.37
C GLY A 357 -5.76 18.85 -9.46
N LYS A 358 -6.46 19.89 -9.92
CA LYS A 358 -5.96 21.26 -10.00
C LYS A 358 -6.68 22.17 -9.00
N GLU A 359 -6.08 23.32 -8.73
CA GLU A 359 -6.77 24.48 -8.13
C GLU A 359 -6.68 25.64 -9.12
N TYR A 360 -7.83 26.21 -9.48
CA TYR A 360 -7.91 27.33 -10.43
C TYR A 360 -8.21 28.65 -9.71
N GLU A 361 -7.68 29.75 -10.25
CA GLU A 361 -8.08 31.09 -9.83
C GLU A 361 -9.57 31.32 -10.16
N PRO A 362 -10.39 31.81 -9.20
CA PRO A 362 -11.82 32.01 -9.40
C PRO A 362 -12.15 32.86 -10.65
N GLY A 363 -13.12 32.40 -11.44
CA GLY A 363 -13.61 33.12 -12.62
C GLY A 363 -12.69 33.12 -13.84
N THR A 364 -11.59 32.36 -13.83
CA THR A 364 -10.65 32.29 -14.96
C THR A 364 -10.94 31.17 -15.96
N LEU A 365 -11.72 30.16 -15.56
CA LEU A 365 -12.13 29.05 -16.43
C LEU A 365 -13.15 29.50 -17.47
N VAL A 366 -13.00 29.00 -18.69
CA VAL A 366 -14.01 29.12 -19.74
C VAL A 366 -14.84 27.85 -19.74
N VAL A 367 -16.16 27.99 -19.62
CA VAL A 367 -17.11 26.88 -19.61
C VAL A 367 -17.92 26.92 -20.92
N ALA A 368 -17.81 25.84 -21.71
CA ALA A 368 -18.59 25.67 -22.93
C ALA A 368 -20.06 25.30 -22.63
N GLU A 369 -20.92 25.30 -23.66
CA GLU A 369 -22.35 24.99 -23.50
C GLU A 369 -22.60 23.55 -23.00
N ASP A 370 -21.71 22.62 -23.37
CA ASP A 370 -21.75 21.22 -22.93
C ASP A 370 -21.02 20.99 -21.59
N GLY A 371 -20.67 22.07 -20.89
CA GLY A 371 -19.94 22.05 -19.62
C GLY A 371 -18.43 21.82 -19.75
N THR A 372 -17.87 21.61 -20.94
CA THR A 372 -16.41 21.42 -21.09
C THR A 372 -15.67 22.65 -20.59
N THR A 373 -14.71 22.44 -19.69
CA THR A 373 -13.85 23.52 -19.19
C THR A 373 -12.59 23.64 -20.03
N SER A 374 -12.12 24.88 -20.22
CA SER A 374 -10.85 25.16 -20.89
C SER A 374 -10.22 26.44 -20.36
N GLY A 375 -8.92 26.60 -20.59
CA GLY A 375 -8.16 27.72 -20.05
C GLY A 375 -8.11 27.68 -18.51
N GLY A 376 -8.23 28.85 -17.87
CA GLY A 376 -8.04 29.00 -16.43
C GLY A 376 -6.59 29.19 -16.02
N VAL A 377 -6.39 29.97 -14.96
CA VAL A 377 -5.08 30.13 -14.33
C VAL A 377 -4.97 29.08 -13.23
N VAL A 378 -4.11 28.08 -13.43
CA VAL A 378 -3.83 27.04 -12.42
C VAL A 378 -2.92 27.62 -11.34
N LYS A 379 -3.43 27.66 -10.11
CA LYS A 379 -2.69 28.11 -8.92
C LYS A 379 -1.93 26.95 -8.27
N THR A 380 -2.53 25.76 -8.24
CA THR A 380 -1.92 24.54 -7.69
C THR A 380 -2.04 23.42 -8.73
N ALA A 381 -0.90 22.93 -9.22
CA ALA A 381 -0.85 21.90 -10.27
C ALA A 381 -0.99 20.46 -9.73
N ASP A 382 -0.62 20.23 -8.47
CA ASP A 382 -0.76 18.95 -7.76
C ASP A 382 -1.66 19.14 -6.54
N ASN A 383 -2.97 19.31 -6.76
CA ASN A 383 -3.95 19.42 -5.69
C ASN A 383 -4.38 18.01 -5.25
N ARG A 384 -3.64 17.46 -4.29
CA ARG A 384 -3.90 16.14 -3.70
C ARG A 384 -5.15 16.08 -2.81
N ALA A 385 -5.89 17.19 -2.67
CA ALA A 385 -7.09 17.25 -1.86
C ALA A 385 -8.39 17.18 -2.69
N ASP A 386 -8.30 17.05 -4.01
CA ASP A 386 -9.45 16.87 -4.89
C ASP A 386 -9.27 15.64 -5.79
N GLU A 387 -10.42 15.10 -6.19
CA GLU A 387 -10.49 13.89 -7.01
C GLU A 387 -10.09 14.23 -8.44
N SER A 388 -9.46 13.28 -9.11
CA SER A 388 -8.81 13.54 -10.40
C SER A 388 -9.08 12.43 -11.41
N SER A 389 -9.22 12.81 -12.66
CA SER A 389 -9.41 11.87 -13.78
C SER A 389 -8.27 10.85 -13.86
N LEU A 390 -7.03 11.28 -13.62
CA LEU A 390 -5.88 10.37 -13.62
C LEU A 390 -5.96 9.34 -12.48
N GLY A 391 -6.34 9.77 -11.28
CA GLY A 391 -6.47 8.86 -10.14
C GLY A 391 -7.58 7.83 -10.33
N GLY A 392 -8.71 8.22 -10.94
CA GLY A 392 -9.77 7.29 -11.33
C GLY A 392 -9.28 6.27 -12.35
N ILE A 393 -8.71 6.74 -13.47
CA ILE A 393 -8.23 5.88 -14.56
C ILE A 393 -7.14 4.91 -14.13
N VAL A 394 -6.16 5.36 -13.34
CA VAL A 394 -5.12 4.46 -12.80
C VAL A 394 -5.76 3.41 -11.89
N SER A 395 -6.71 3.79 -11.03
CA SER A 395 -7.43 2.83 -10.19
C SER A 395 -8.22 1.81 -11.01
N GLN A 396 -8.92 2.27 -12.05
CA GLN A 396 -9.62 1.38 -12.97
C GLN A 396 -8.67 0.42 -13.69
N SER A 397 -7.52 0.91 -14.16
CA SER A 397 -6.50 0.05 -14.80
C SER A 397 -5.96 -1.03 -13.86
N MET A 398 -5.78 -0.71 -12.57
CA MET A 398 -5.33 -1.68 -11.56
C MET A 398 -6.38 -2.76 -11.34
N LEU A 399 -7.66 -2.36 -11.19
CA LEU A 399 -8.78 -3.27 -11.01
C LEU A 399 -8.86 -4.26 -12.19
N GLU A 400 -8.88 -3.76 -13.42
CA GLU A 400 -9.03 -4.59 -14.62
C GLU A 400 -7.81 -5.49 -14.87
N SER A 401 -6.61 -4.97 -14.64
CA SER A 401 -5.37 -5.74 -14.80
C SER A 401 -5.32 -6.92 -13.83
N VAL A 402 -5.62 -6.70 -12.55
CA VAL A 402 -5.65 -7.79 -11.56
C VAL A 402 -6.80 -8.76 -11.83
N ALA A 403 -8.00 -8.27 -12.17
CA ALA A 403 -9.14 -9.12 -12.51
C ALA A 403 -8.83 -10.03 -13.71
N SER A 404 -8.05 -9.56 -14.69
CA SER A 404 -7.66 -10.35 -15.88
C SER A 404 -6.82 -11.59 -15.54
N THR A 405 -6.19 -11.64 -14.37
CA THR A 405 -5.45 -12.81 -13.87
C THR A 405 -6.35 -13.90 -13.30
N GLY A 406 -7.66 -13.65 -13.19
CA GLY A 406 -8.65 -14.55 -12.60
C GLY A 406 -8.74 -14.45 -11.07
N ARG A 407 -8.10 -13.45 -10.45
CA ARG A 407 -8.24 -13.13 -9.02
C ARG A 407 -9.60 -12.47 -8.75
N ASP A 408 -10.16 -12.77 -7.59
CA ASP A 408 -11.43 -12.22 -7.11
C ASP A 408 -11.19 -10.84 -6.47
N VAL A 409 -11.61 -9.78 -7.14
CA VAL A 409 -11.37 -8.37 -6.74
C VAL A 409 -12.64 -7.53 -6.92
N ASP A 410 -12.89 -6.64 -5.97
CA ASP A 410 -14.15 -5.86 -5.90
C ASP A 410 -13.99 -4.43 -6.41
N ALA A 411 -12.89 -3.77 -6.06
CA ALA A 411 -12.60 -2.38 -6.42
C ALA A 411 -11.09 -2.09 -6.31
N ALA A 412 -10.66 -0.90 -6.72
CA ALA A 412 -9.28 -0.46 -6.58
C ALA A 412 -9.18 0.96 -6.02
N ILE A 413 -8.06 1.24 -5.34
CA ILE A 413 -7.76 2.52 -4.71
C ILE A 413 -6.32 2.93 -5.02
N MET A 414 -6.13 4.19 -5.39
CA MET A 414 -4.82 4.81 -5.60
C MET A 414 -4.63 6.02 -4.67
N ASN A 415 -3.50 6.10 -3.96
CA ASN A 415 -3.16 7.30 -3.20
C ASN A 415 -2.66 8.41 -4.14
N PRO A 416 -3.04 9.69 -3.91
CA PRO A 416 -2.69 10.78 -4.82
C PRO A 416 -1.18 11.05 -4.84
N GLY A 417 -0.45 10.64 -3.80
CA GLY A 417 1.00 10.75 -3.73
C GLY A 417 1.75 9.80 -4.67
N GLY A 418 1.14 8.69 -5.07
CA GLY A 418 1.69 7.74 -6.03
C GLY A 418 1.65 8.25 -7.48
N LEU A 419 0.80 9.23 -7.79
CA LEU A 419 0.68 9.84 -9.12
C LEU A 419 1.68 11.01 -9.26
N ARG A 420 2.70 10.86 -10.10
CA ARG A 420 3.85 11.78 -10.09
C ARG A 420 3.84 12.83 -11.19
N ALA A 421 3.17 12.55 -12.29
CA ALA A 421 2.94 13.48 -13.39
C ALA A 421 1.48 13.45 -13.86
N ASP A 422 1.14 14.45 -14.67
CA ASP A 422 -0.07 14.38 -15.50
C ASP A 422 0.29 13.67 -16.81
N LEU A 423 -0.67 12.99 -17.42
CA LEU A 423 -0.57 12.44 -18.76
C LEU A 423 -1.29 13.41 -19.71
N LEU A 424 -0.53 14.29 -20.34
CA LEU A 424 -1.08 15.39 -21.15
C LEU A 424 -1.28 14.98 -22.60
N ASP A 425 -2.39 15.42 -23.20
CA ASP A 425 -2.70 15.20 -24.61
C ASP A 425 -2.05 16.25 -25.49
N ASN A 426 -0.79 15.99 -25.85
CA ASN A 426 0.01 16.87 -26.70
C ASN A 426 -0.24 16.60 -28.20
N ASP A 427 -0.45 15.35 -28.57
CA ASP A 427 -0.54 14.89 -29.97
C ASP A 427 -1.44 13.66 -30.17
N GLY A 428 -2.29 13.32 -29.20
CA GLY A 428 -3.17 12.16 -29.21
C GLY A 428 -2.49 10.84 -28.85
N GLN A 429 -1.18 10.84 -28.55
CA GLN A 429 -0.41 9.65 -28.26
C GLN A 429 0.01 9.61 -26.78
N ILE A 430 0.15 8.40 -26.27
CA ILE A 430 0.77 8.13 -24.98
C ILE A 430 2.06 7.37 -25.24
N THR A 431 3.18 7.91 -24.79
CA THR A 431 4.47 7.21 -24.81
C THR A 431 4.69 6.40 -23.54
N TYR A 432 5.54 5.37 -23.61
CA TYR A 432 5.91 4.58 -22.44
C TYR A 432 6.51 5.47 -21.35
N LYS A 433 7.38 6.43 -21.71
CA LYS A 433 7.97 7.37 -20.76
C LYS A 433 6.92 8.22 -20.03
N GLU A 434 5.89 8.68 -20.73
CA GLU A 434 4.81 9.45 -20.11
C GLU A 434 4.04 8.59 -19.10
N ALA A 435 3.71 7.34 -19.44
CA ALA A 435 3.09 6.40 -18.49
C ALA A 435 4.01 6.10 -17.29
N ALA A 436 5.30 5.85 -17.54
CA ALA A 436 6.30 5.61 -16.50
C ALA A 436 6.52 6.83 -15.58
N THR A 437 6.38 8.04 -16.11
CA THR A 437 6.48 9.27 -15.31
C THR A 437 5.25 9.45 -14.40
N VAL A 438 4.09 8.89 -14.77
CA VAL A 438 2.91 8.87 -13.89
C VAL A 438 3.13 7.91 -12.71
N LEU A 439 3.60 6.69 -12.98
CA LEU A 439 3.84 5.61 -12.01
C LEU A 439 5.33 5.21 -11.95
N PRO A 440 6.23 6.07 -11.43
CA PRO A 440 7.67 5.84 -11.51
C PRO A 440 8.23 4.95 -10.40
N PHE A 441 7.41 4.57 -9.43
CA PHE A 441 7.86 3.82 -8.26
C PHE A 441 7.89 2.32 -8.49
N ALA A 442 7.25 1.86 -9.58
CA ALA A 442 7.15 0.46 -9.94
C ALA A 442 6.68 -0.40 -8.73
N ASN A 443 5.65 0.07 -8.02
CA ASN A 443 5.11 -0.71 -6.91
C ASN A 443 4.46 -1.98 -7.47
N ASN A 444 4.49 -3.06 -6.72
CA ASN A 444 3.59 -4.16 -7.02
C ASN A 444 2.14 -3.77 -6.68
N LEU A 445 1.20 -4.41 -7.36
CA LEU A 445 -0.22 -4.36 -7.02
C LEU A 445 -0.53 -5.45 -5.98
N SER A 446 -1.17 -5.06 -4.89
CA SER A 446 -1.65 -5.96 -3.84
C SER A 446 -3.17 -6.03 -3.86
N VAL A 447 -3.71 -7.20 -3.50
CA VAL A 447 -5.12 -7.40 -3.12
C VAL A 447 -5.19 -7.42 -1.61
N VAL A 448 -5.86 -6.41 -1.03
CA VAL A 448 -6.06 -6.29 0.42
C VAL A 448 -7.51 -6.66 0.75
N SER A 449 -7.70 -7.70 1.55
CA SER A 449 -9.01 -8.11 2.04
C SER A 449 -9.38 -7.32 3.30
N LEU A 450 -10.40 -6.48 3.22
CA LEU A 450 -10.84 -5.59 4.30
C LEU A 450 -12.29 -5.88 4.71
N LYS A 451 -12.61 -5.72 6.00
CA LYS A 451 -14.01 -5.61 6.41
C LYS A 451 -14.60 -4.29 5.91
N GLY A 452 -15.89 -4.26 5.60
CA GLY A 452 -16.56 -3.03 5.15
C GLY A 452 -16.42 -1.86 6.13
N VAL A 453 -16.36 -2.14 7.44
CA VAL A 453 -16.05 -1.13 8.46
C VAL A 453 -14.64 -0.53 8.32
N ASP A 454 -13.63 -1.35 8.03
CA ASP A 454 -12.26 -0.88 7.84
C ASP A 454 -12.11 -0.16 6.50
N LEU A 455 -12.78 -0.63 5.44
CA LEU A 455 -12.85 0.08 4.16
C LEU A 455 -13.48 1.48 4.30
N LYS A 456 -14.55 1.61 5.10
CA LYS A 456 -15.10 2.92 5.48
C LYS A 456 -14.06 3.76 6.22
N ASN A 457 -13.34 3.18 7.16
CA ASN A 457 -12.32 3.88 7.94
C ASN A 457 -11.15 4.38 7.07
N VAL A 458 -10.75 3.62 6.05
CA VAL A 458 -9.75 4.07 5.06
C VAL A 458 -10.20 5.36 4.36
N LEU A 459 -11.47 5.45 3.96
CA LEU A 459 -12.01 6.70 3.39
C LEU A 459 -12.13 7.84 4.41
N GLU A 460 -12.37 7.54 5.69
CA GLU A 460 -12.33 8.54 6.79
C GLU A 460 -10.90 9.03 7.08
N GLU A 461 -9.90 8.20 6.84
CA GLU A 461 -8.49 8.52 7.01
C GLU A 461 -7.94 9.46 5.94
N GLN A 462 -8.68 9.70 4.86
CA GLN A 462 -8.41 10.82 3.96
C GLN A 462 -8.30 12.13 4.74
N TRP A 463 -9.01 12.30 5.86
CA TRP A 463 -8.72 13.34 6.85
C TRP A 463 -7.61 12.89 7.80
N GLN A 464 -6.40 13.24 7.38
CA GLN A 464 -5.14 12.71 7.87
C GLN A 464 -4.84 13.10 9.32
N LEU A 465 -4.28 12.14 10.04
CA LEU A 465 -3.59 12.34 11.31
C LEU A 465 -2.24 11.62 11.26
N THR A 466 -1.24 12.16 11.92
CA THR A 466 0.00 11.42 12.21
C THR A 466 -0.29 10.29 13.18
N ALA A 467 0.66 9.35 13.33
CA ALA A 467 0.59 8.29 14.34
C ALA A 467 0.39 8.82 15.78
N SER A 468 0.82 10.05 16.07
CA SER A 468 0.62 10.72 17.37
C SER A 468 -0.73 11.44 17.50
N GLY A 469 -1.59 11.36 16.48
CA GLY A 469 -2.90 12.01 16.44
C GLY A 469 -2.87 13.50 16.11
N ALA A 470 -1.75 14.03 15.60
CA ALA A 470 -1.64 15.42 15.18
C ALA A 470 -2.08 15.60 13.72
N VAL A 471 -2.56 16.78 13.34
CA VAL A 471 -2.87 17.09 11.94
C VAL A 471 -1.56 17.39 11.20
N PRO A 472 -1.21 16.62 10.14
CA PRO A 472 0.02 16.84 9.38
C PRO A 472 -0.08 18.07 8.45
N SER A 473 1.04 18.43 7.81
CA SER A 473 1.10 19.55 6.85
C SER A 473 0.20 19.36 5.63
N ARG A 474 -0.13 18.10 5.29
CA ARG A 474 -1.16 17.71 4.33
C ARG A 474 -2.35 17.13 5.08
N PRO A 475 -3.30 17.95 5.53
CA PRO A 475 -4.39 17.52 6.41
C PRO A 475 -5.45 16.66 5.69
N TYR A 476 -5.39 16.57 4.36
CA TYR A 476 -6.28 15.76 3.56
C TYR A 476 -5.56 15.15 2.35
N LEU A 477 -5.84 13.89 2.05
CA LEU A 477 -5.39 13.19 0.85
C LEU A 477 -6.59 12.52 0.18
N GLN A 478 -6.93 12.96 -1.02
CA GLN A 478 -8.03 12.41 -1.79
C GLN A 478 -7.59 11.13 -2.51
N LEU A 479 -8.14 10.00 -2.11
CA LEU A 479 -7.93 8.73 -2.79
C LEU A 479 -8.60 8.76 -4.18
N GLY A 480 -7.90 8.23 -5.18
CA GLY A 480 -8.48 7.83 -6.47
C GLY A 480 -9.16 6.47 -6.31
N LEU A 481 -10.31 6.30 -6.95
CA LEU A 481 -11.15 5.10 -6.82
C LEU A 481 -11.48 4.59 -8.22
N SER A 482 -11.58 3.26 -8.39
CA SER A 482 -12.14 2.67 -9.62
C SER A 482 -13.58 3.11 -9.84
N ASP A 483 -14.04 3.10 -11.09
CA ASP A 483 -15.33 3.69 -11.51
C ASP A 483 -16.55 3.10 -10.81
N ASN A 484 -16.41 1.85 -10.36
CA ASN A 484 -17.45 1.11 -9.66
C ASN A 484 -17.50 1.37 -8.14
N PHE A 485 -16.58 2.16 -7.59
CA PHE A 485 -16.48 2.44 -6.17
C PHE A 485 -16.78 3.90 -5.85
N SER A 486 -17.86 4.15 -5.11
CA SER A 486 -18.34 5.51 -4.82
C SER A 486 -18.72 5.69 -3.35
N TYR A 487 -18.66 6.93 -2.88
CA TYR A 487 -18.98 7.25 -1.50
C TYR A 487 -19.60 8.64 -1.35
N ILE A 488 -20.32 8.81 -0.25
CA ILE A 488 -20.97 10.06 0.13
C ILE A 488 -20.45 10.45 1.49
N PHE A 489 -20.14 11.73 1.63
CA PHE A 489 -19.63 12.27 2.89
C PHE A 489 -20.34 13.55 3.33
N ASP A 490 -20.23 13.83 4.62
CA ASP A 490 -20.67 15.05 5.28
C ASP A 490 -19.49 15.55 6.11
N SER A 491 -18.74 16.53 5.58
CA SER A 491 -17.53 17.01 6.25
C SER A 491 -17.80 17.75 7.56
N SER A 492 -19.05 18.14 7.82
CA SER A 492 -19.48 18.80 9.05
C SER A 492 -19.57 17.85 10.25
N ARG A 493 -19.62 16.53 10.00
CA ARG A 493 -19.66 15.51 11.03
C ARG A 493 -18.29 15.31 11.72
N PRO A 494 -18.28 14.79 12.96
CA PRO A 494 -17.06 14.38 13.63
C PRO A 494 -16.23 13.43 12.76
N ARG A 495 -14.90 13.44 12.95
CA ARG A 495 -13.99 12.50 12.26
C ARG A 495 -14.44 11.06 12.56
N MET A 496 -14.30 10.17 11.57
CA MET A 496 -14.79 8.77 11.60
C MET A 496 -16.32 8.61 11.44
N GLU A 497 -17.05 9.72 11.34
CA GLU A 497 -18.50 9.74 11.09
C GLU A 497 -18.85 10.54 9.81
N ARG A 498 -17.86 10.94 9.01
CA ARG A 498 -18.05 11.77 7.82
C ARG A 498 -18.54 10.98 6.63
N ILE A 499 -18.10 9.75 6.45
CA ILE A 499 -18.57 8.86 5.39
C ILE A 499 -19.95 8.36 5.80
N VAL A 500 -20.98 8.77 5.07
CA VAL A 500 -22.40 8.49 5.36
C VAL A 500 -23.04 7.50 4.39
N GLY A 501 -22.34 7.19 3.29
CA GLY A 501 -22.71 6.16 2.32
C GLY A 501 -21.49 5.67 1.55
N LEU A 502 -21.47 4.39 1.21
CA LEU A 502 -20.38 3.72 0.51
C LEU A 502 -20.96 2.59 -0.34
N SER A 503 -20.61 2.52 -1.62
CA SER A 503 -21.12 1.48 -2.53
C SER A 503 -20.06 0.98 -3.49
N ILE A 504 -20.09 -0.32 -3.78
CA ILE A 504 -19.30 -0.98 -4.83
C ILE A 504 -20.28 -1.64 -5.80
N ASN A 505 -20.13 -1.40 -7.10
CA ASN A 505 -21.08 -1.86 -8.14
C ASN A 505 -22.52 -1.41 -7.85
N ASP A 506 -22.69 -0.17 -7.40
CA ASP A 506 -23.96 0.44 -6.95
C ASP A 506 -24.64 -0.24 -5.73
N GLU A 507 -24.03 -1.29 -5.18
CA GLU A 507 -24.49 -1.99 -3.99
C GLU A 507 -23.87 -1.41 -2.71
N PRO A 508 -24.66 -1.14 -1.65
CA PRO A 508 -24.12 -0.64 -0.40
C PRO A 508 -23.11 -1.60 0.24
N VAL A 509 -21.95 -1.06 0.64
CA VAL A 509 -20.95 -1.80 1.40
C VAL A 509 -21.49 -2.12 2.79
N LYS A 510 -21.46 -3.40 3.17
CA LYS A 510 -21.92 -3.87 4.47
C LYS A 510 -20.76 -3.98 5.46
N PRO A 511 -20.93 -3.55 6.72
CA PRO A 511 -19.83 -3.46 7.68
C PRO A 511 -19.04 -4.76 7.92
N ASP A 512 -19.74 -5.90 7.99
CA ASP A 512 -19.16 -7.19 8.39
C ASP A 512 -18.70 -8.07 7.20
N GLU A 513 -19.07 -7.70 5.98
CA GLU A 513 -18.63 -8.39 4.76
C GLU A 513 -17.17 -8.02 4.44
N THR A 514 -16.47 -8.92 3.74
CA THR A 514 -15.07 -8.74 3.34
C THR A 514 -15.03 -8.37 1.87
N TYR A 515 -14.21 -7.37 1.54
CA TYR A 515 -14.00 -6.86 0.18
C TYR A 515 -12.52 -6.92 -0.17
N ASN A 516 -12.22 -7.35 -1.39
CA ASN A 516 -10.88 -7.48 -1.94
C ASN A 516 -10.55 -6.23 -2.76
N ILE A 517 -9.71 -5.37 -2.20
CA ILE A 517 -9.41 -4.06 -2.77
C ILE A 517 -7.98 -4.06 -3.33
N VAL A 518 -7.86 -3.74 -4.63
CA VAL A 518 -6.56 -3.61 -5.30
C VAL A 518 -5.93 -2.26 -4.97
N MET A 519 -4.65 -2.24 -4.61
CA MET A 519 -3.88 -1.02 -4.40
C MET A 519 -2.38 -1.27 -4.55
N PRO A 520 -1.55 -0.22 -4.74
CA PRO A 520 -0.09 -0.38 -4.67
C PRO A 520 0.37 -0.90 -3.30
N THR A 521 1.45 -1.69 -3.26
CA THR A 521 2.04 -2.24 -2.03
C THR A 521 2.33 -1.17 -0.96
N PHE A 522 2.78 0.02 -1.38
CA PHE A 522 2.98 1.15 -0.48
C PHE A 522 1.74 1.48 0.36
N LEU A 523 0.56 1.52 -0.28
CA LEU A 523 -0.69 1.79 0.41
C LEU A 523 -1.10 0.58 1.25
N ALA A 524 -0.98 -0.64 0.72
CA ALA A 524 -1.30 -1.88 1.43
C ALA A 524 -0.54 -2.02 2.77
N ALA A 525 0.69 -1.49 2.86
CA ALA A 525 1.49 -1.43 4.08
C ALA A 525 1.10 -0.31 5.07
N GLY A 526 -0.02 0.40 4.83
CA GLY A 526 -0.49 1.52 5.66
C GLY A 526 0.21 2.85 5.39
N GLY A 527 0.84 3.01 4.22
CA GLY A 527 1.44 4.26 3.76
C GLY A 527 0.45 5.44 3.78
N ASP A 528 0.96 6.67 3.74
CA ASP A 528 0.14 7.90 3.78
C ASP A 528 -0.86 7.97 4.98
N ASN A 529 -0.46 7.43 6.14
CA ASN A 529 -1.26 7.37 7.38
C ASN A 529 -2.63 6.68 7.25
N PHE A 530 -2.81 5.79 6.26
CA PHE A 530 -4.02 4.97 6.13
C PHE A 530 -3.93 3.74 7.07
N HIS A 531 -3.89 4.02 8.37
CA HIS A 531 -3.64 3.03 9.42
C HIS A 531 -4.66 1.89 9.46
N SER A 532 -5.90 2.13 9.03
CA SER A 532 -6.95 1.10 8.99
C SER A 532 -6.65 -0.03 8.00
N LEU A 533 -5.72 0.15 7.06
CA LEU A 533 -5.24 -0.92 6.18
C LEU A 533 -4.51 -2.03 6.94
N ASN A 534 -3.96 -1.73 8.12
CA ASN A 534 -3.33 -2.74 8.98
C ASN A 534 -4.36 -3.63 9.71
N ASN A 535 -5.65 -3.31 9.65
CA ASN A 535 -6.73 -4.16 10.15
C ASN A 535 -7.19 -5.20 9.11
N ASN A 536 -6.47 -5.34 7.99
CA ASN A 536 -6.81 -6.30 6.95
C ASN A 536 -6.90 -7.74 7.50
N VAL A 537 -7.70 -8.55 6.82
CA VAL A 537 -7.84 -9.99 7.11
C VAL A 537 -6.98 -10.86 6.18
N GLY A 538 -6.18 -10.22 5.33
CA GLY A 538 -5.29 -10.83 4.36
C GLY A 538 -4.77 -9.81 3.34
N VAL A 539 -3.50 -9.96 2.97
CA VAL A 539 -2.86 -9.25 1.86
C VAL A 539 -2.29 -10.29 0.92
N GLN A 540 -2.45 -10.07 -0.38
CA GLN A 540 -1.82 -10.89 -1.42
C GLN A 540 -1.09 -9.98 -2.38
N ASP A 541 0.21 -10.15 -2.54
CA ASP A 541 0.90 -9.61 -3.70
C ASP A 541 0.39 -10.32 -4.97
N THR A 542 0.20 -9.55 -6.03
CA THR A 542 -0.21 -10.08 -7.33
C THR A 542 0.98 -10.47 -8.20
N GLY A 543 2.17 -9.94 -7.90
CA GLY A 543 3.35 -9.98 -8.77
C GLY A 543 3.25 -9.09 -10.01
N LEU A 544 2.18 -8.28 -10.13
CA LEU A 544 2.03 -7.29 -11.20
C LEU A 544 2.63 -5.97 -10.75
N ILE A 545 3.53 -5.41 -11.57
CA ILE A 545 4.05 -4.06 -11.39
C ILE A 545 3.01 -3.05 -11.90
N ASP A 546 2.75 -2.00 -11.12
CA ASP A 546 1.73 -0.97 -11.41
C ASP A 546 1.91 -0.31 -12.78
N LEU A 547 3.15 0.03 -13.16
CA LEU A 547 3.48 0.59 -14.47
C LEU A 547 3.20 -0.40 -15.61
N ASP A 548 3.64 -1.65 -15.51
CA ASP A 548 3.47 -2.63 -16.57
C ASP A 548 1.99 -3.00 -16.76
N ALA A 549 1.25 -3.09 -15.66
CA ALA A 549 -0.20 -3.22 -15.67
C ALA A 549 -0.86 -2.04 -16.40
N PHE A 550 -0.48 -0.80 -16.05
CA PHE A 550 -1.02 0.40 -16.68
C PHE A 550 -0.70 0.50 -18.18
N VAL A 551 0.54 0.21 -18.59
CA VAL A 551 0.94 0.22 -20.01
C VAL A 551 0.20 -0.87 -20.80
N SER A 552 0.08 -2.08 -20.24
CA SER A 552 -0.68 -3.17 -20.84
C SER A 552 -2.15 -2.81 -21.00
N TRP A 553 -2.73 -2.14 -20.00
CA TRP A 553 -4.09 -1.64 -20.02
C TRP A 553 -4.30 -0.53 -21.08
N ILE A 554 -3.40 0.46 -21.18
CA ILE A 554 -3.44 1.48 -22.24
C ILE A 554 -3.44 0.84 -23.63
N ARG A 555 -2.59 -0.18 -23.83
CA ARG A 555 -2.53 -0.95 -25.09
C ARG A 555 -3.84 -1.67 -25.37
N SER A 556 -4.47 -2.27 -24.36
CA SER A 556 -5.77 -2.95 -24.54
C SER A 556 -6.89 -1.98 -24.87
N GLU A 557 -6.94 -0.81 -24.22
CA GLU A 557 -7.91 0.24 -24.53
C GLU A 557 -7.75 0.76 -25.96
N THR A 558 -6.52 1.02 -26.39
CA THR A 558 -6.21 1.43 -27.76
C THR A 558 -6.56 0.35 -28.79
N ALA A 559 -6.39 -0.92 -28.43
CA ALA A 559 -6.79 -2.04 -29.29
C ALA A 559 -8.32 -2.20 -29.38
N ALA A 560 -9.05 -1.89 -28.31
CA ALA A 560 -10.50 -1.93 -28.27
C ALA A 560 -11.14 -0.74 -28.99
N SER A 561 -10.53 0.45 -28.91
CA SER A 561 -10.99 1.68 -29.54
C SER A 561 -9.79 2.50 -30.07
N PRO A 562 -9.80 2.95 -31.34
CA PRO A 562 -8.73 3.81 -31.88
C PRO A 562 -8.55 5.15 -31.14
N GLU A 563 -9.59 5.59 -30.44
CA GLU A 563 -9.54 6.78 -29.57
C GLU A 563 -8.73 6.53 -28.29
N GLY A 564 -8.57 5.27 -27.89
CA GLY A 564 -7.77 4.84 -26.75
C GLY A 564 -8.36 5.29 -25.41
N VAL A 565 -7.49 5.73 -24.51
CA VAL A 565 -7.87 6.10 -23.15
C VAL A 565 -8.62 7.42 -23.14
N THR A 566 -9.81 7.41 -22.54
CA THR A 566 -10.63 8.63 -22.37
C THR A 566 -10.55 9.10 -20.91
N PRO A 567 -10.32 10.40 -20.65
CA PRO A 567 -10.35 10.91 -19.28
C PRO A 567 -11.73 10.71 -18.63
N ASP A 568 -11.74 10.24 -17.38
CA ASP A 568 -12.96 10.22 -16.60
C ASP A 568 -13.46 11.66 -16.34
N VAL A 569 -14.76 11.84 -16.45
CA VAL A 569 -15.48 13.09 -16.18
C VAL A 569 -16.33 13.01 -14.92
N LYS A 570 -16.56 11.81 -14.40
CA LYS A 570 -17.39 11.52 -13.23
C LYS A 570 -16.56 11.70 -11.97
N ARG A 571 -17.24 12.02 -10.88
CA ARG A 571 -16.66 12.05 -9.54
C ARG A 571 -17.34 10.99 -8.69
N ASN A 572 -16.54 10.24 -7.92
CA ASN A 572 -16.98 9.11 -7.12
C ASN A 572 -17.25 9.50 -5.66
N GLY A 573 -16.60 10.55 -5.14
CA GLY A 573 -16.87 11.12 -3.82
C GLY A 573 -17.69 12.41 -3.86
N ILE A 574 -18.94 12.38 -3.40
CA ILE A 574 -19.86 13.54 -3.38
C ILE A 574 -20.22 13.94 -1.95
N GLU A 575 -20.29 15.24 -1.67
CA GLU A 575 -20.69 15.75 -0.36
C GLU A 575 -22.19 16.02 -0.28
N ILE A 576 -22.82 15.58 0.82
CA ILE A 576 -24.19 15.94 1.16
C ILE A 576 -24.25 16.37 2.63
N ILE A 577 -24.48 17.66 2.86
CA ILE A 577 -24.65 18.25 4.19
C ILE A 577 -26.14 18.46 4.49
N GLY A 578 -26.54 18.24 5.74
CA GLY A 578 -27.91 18.46 6.21
C GLY A 578 -28.77 17.20 6.25
N LEU A 579 -28.17 16.02 6.06
CA LEU A 579 -28.86 14.74 6.20
C LEU A 579 -29.42 14.60 7.63
N PRO A 580 -30.68 14.17 7.78
CA PRO A 580 -31.27 13.93 9.10
C PRO A 580 -30.60 12.74 9.79
N GLU A 581 -30.81 12.63 11.11
CA GLU A 581 -30.27 11.53 11.91
C GLU A 581 -30.71 10.18 11.35
N ASN A 582 -29.78 9.23 11.27
CA ASN A 582 -29.99 7.88 10.71
C ASN A 582 -30.61 7.89 9.29
N ASN A 583 -30.38 8.95 8.50
CA ASN A 583 -30.97 9.12 7.17
C ASN A 583 -32.50 8.94 7.16
N THR A 584 -33.16 9.34 8.25
CA THR A 584 -34.61 9.17 8.44
C THR A 584 -35.35 10.45 8.02
N PHE A 585 -36.19 10.35 7.00
CA PHE A 585 -37.00 11.43 6.48
C PHE A 585 -38.46 11.23 6.88
N VAL A 586 -39.06 12.22 7.52
CA VAL A 586 -40.43 12.21 8.02
C VAL A 586 -41.35 12.96 7.06
N ALA A 587 -42.46 12.33 6.70
CA ALA A 587 -43.47 12.95 5.84
C ALA A 587 -44.02 14.25 6.48
N GLY A 588 -44.19 15.28 5.66
CA GLY A 588 -44.65 16.60 6.05
C GLY A 588 -43.55 17.54 6.57
N GLU A 589 -42.34 17.05 6.84
CA GLU A 589 -41.21 17.89 7.24
C GLU A 589 -40.49 18.51 6.04
N THR A 590 -39.86 19.66 6.28
CA THR A 590 -39.03 20.36 5.31
C THR A 590 -37.57 20.12 5.62
N TYR A 591 -36.82 19.72 4.59
CA TYR A 591 -35.38 19.49 4.65
C TYR A 591 -34.66 20.47 3.74
N THR A 592 -33.45 20.86 4.17
CA THR A 592 -32.51 21.61 3.35
C THR A 592 -31.21 20.82 3.27
N LEU A 593 -30.84 20.40 2.08
CA LEU A 593 -29.63 19.63 1.81
C LEU A 593 -28.72 20.45 0.90
N THR A 594 -27.44 20.56 1.28
CA THR A 594 -26.41 21.10 0.41
C THR A 594 -25.68 19.94 -0.25
N VAL A 595 -25.67 19.92 -1.58
CA VAL A 595 -24.94 18.93 -2.38
C VAL A 595 -23.75 19.63 -3.00
N SER A 596 -22.55 19.11 -2.77
CA SER A 596 -21.31 19.74 -3.21
C SER A 596 -20.33 18.69 -3.74
N LYS A 597 -19.19 19.11 -4.29
CA LYS A 597 -18.12 18.22 -4.75
C LYS A 597 -18.61 17.19 -5.80
N PHE A 598 -19.37 17.64 -6.78
CA PHE A 598 -19.85 16.83 -7.92
C PHE A 598 -19.07 17.06 -9.23
N ASN A 599 -18.18 18.05 -9.26
CA ASN A 599 -17.18 18.24 -10.31
C ASN A 599 -15.82 17.68 -9.87
N LEU A 600 -15.11 17.07 -10.83
CA LEU A 600 -13.65 16.92 -10.78
C LEU A 600 -12.95 18.30 -10.87
N THR A 601 -11.63 18.31 -10.68
CA THR A 601 -10.81 19.52 -10.88
C THR A 601 -9.63 19.29 -11.82
N SER A 602 -9.59 18.17 -12.53
CA SER A 602 -8.61 17.88 -13.57
C SER A 602 -8.74 18.81 -14.78
N LEU A 603 -7.69 18.96 -15.57
CA LEU A 603 -7.74 19.63 -16.87
C LEU A 603 -8.88 19.07 -17.74
N GLY A 604 -9.65 19.96 -18.37
CA GLY A 604 -10.72 19.57 -19.29
C GLY A 604 -11.99 19.01 -18.63
N PHE A 605 -12.11 19.04 -17.30
CA PHE A 605 -13.27 18.46 -16.59
C PHE A 605 -14.61 19.05 -17.05
N LYS A 606 -15.70 18.32 -16.79
CA LYS A 606 -17.07 18.78 -17.04
C LYS A 606 -17.60 19.59 -15.86
N GLN A 607 -17.81 20.89 -16.10
CA GLN A 607 -18.54 21.76 -15.19
C GLN A 607 -20.03 21.42 -15.25
N ASN A 608 -20.56 20.92 -14.13
CA ASN A 608 -21.99 20.68 -14.03
C ASN A 608 -22.76 22.00 -13.93
N LEU A 609 -23.90 22.09 -14.63
CA LEU A 609 -24.73 23.30 -14.76
C LEU A 609 -26.03 23.20 -13.94
N PHE A 610 -26.48 21.97 -13.66
CA PHE A 610 -27.56 21.68 -12.74
C PHE A 610 -27.39 20.30 -12.12
N VAL A 611 -27.97 20.14 -10.94
CA VAL A 611 -28.11 18.86 -10.24
C VAL A 611 -29.59 18.57 -10.09
N VAL A 612 -30.00 17.32 -10.31
CA VAL A 612 -31.38 16.88 -10.12
C VAL A 612 -31.43 15.92 -8.93
N GLY A 613 -32.44 16.06 -8.08
CA GLY A 613 -32.59 15.25 -6.86
C GLY A 613 -33.87 14.42 -6.85
N TRP A 614 -33.83 13.25 -6.21
CA TRP A 614 -34.98 12.38 -5.98
C TRP A 614 -34.92 11.71 -4.61
N ILE A 615 -36.10 11.41 -4.06
CA ILE A 615 -36.26 10.49 -2.92
C ILE A 615 -37.32 9.44 -3.28
N GLY A 616 -36.89 8.18 -3.40
CA GLY A 616 -37.73 7.12 -3.98
C GLY A 616 -38.19 7.51 -5.39
N GLN A 617 -39.51 7.63 -5.59
CA GLN A 617 -40.09 8.08 -6.87
C GLN A 617 -40.41 9.58 -6.91
N MET A 618 -40.22 10.30 -5.80
CA MET A 618 -40.51 11.74 -5.70
C MET A 618 -39.32 12.55 -6.21
N GLU A 619 -39.54 13.37 -7.23
CA GLU A 619 -38.56 14.36 -7.70
C GLU A 619 -38.49 15.55 -6.74
N LEU A 620 -37.27 15.91 -6.33
CA LEU A 620 -36.97 17.07 -5.48
C LEU A 620 -36.84 18.36 -6.30
N GLY A 621 -36.67 18.21 -7.63
CA GLY A 621 -36.46 19.29 -8.58
C GLY A 621 -35.04 19.29 -9.16
N ALA A 622 -34.75 20.32 -9.96
CA ALA A 622 -33.44 20.58 -10.51
C ALA A 622 -32.93 21.94 -10.02
N GLU A 623 -31.75 21.95 -9.40
CA GLU A 623 -31.10 23.16 -8.92
C GLU A 623 -30.00 23.60 -9.88
N GLN A 624 -30.03 24.87 -10.26
CA GLN A 624 -29.04 25.46 -11.16
C GLN A 624 -27.75 25.78 -10.39
N VAL A 625 -26.61 25.41 -10.95
CA VAL A 625 -25.29 25.72 -10.38
C VAL A 625 -24.96 27.20 -10.61
N ASP A 626 -24.62 27.91 -9.54
CA ASP A 626 -24.02 29.25 -9.63
C ASP A 626 -22.54 29.11 -9.99
N LEU A 627 -22.12 29.64 -11.14
CA LEU A 627 -20.72 29.58 -11.57
C LEU A 627 -19.76 30.42 -10.70
N ALA A 628 -20.28 31.26 -9.79
CA ALA A 628 -19.47 31.88 -8.73
C ALA A 628 -19.11 30.89 -7.61
N THR A 629 -19.94 29.87 -7.38
CA THR A 629 -19.72 28.73 -6.45
C THR A 629 -19.97 27.42 -7.20
N PRO A 630 -19.11 27.09 -8.18
CA PRO A 630 -19.45 26.18 -9.27
C PRO A 630 -19.62 24.70 -8.87
N ASN A 631 -19.45 24.34 -7.61
CA ASN A 631 -19.44 22.95 -7.16
C ASN A 631 -20.34 22.74 -5.92
N GLU A 632 -21.39 23.55 -5.80
CA GLU A 632 -22.37 23.48 -4.71
C GLU A 632 -23.77 23.88 -5.21
N VAL A 633 -24.79 23.19 -4.73
CA VAL A 633 -26.21 23.58 -4.86
C VAL A 633 -26.95 23.25 -3.56
N GLN A 634 -28.07 23.93 -3.32
CA GLN A 634 -28.92 23.68 -2.17
C GLN A 634 -30.32 23.27 -2.61
N PHE A 635 -30.78 22.14 -2.11
CA PHE A 635 -32.15 21.67 -2.26
C PHE A 635 -32.93 22.00 -1.00
N THR A 636 -34.10 22.63 -1.13
CA THR A 636 -35.07 22.78 -0.04
C THR A 636 -36.41 22.21 -0.47
N PHE A 637 -36.88 21.18 0.23
CA PHE A 637 -38.09 20.45 -0.15
C PHE A 637 -38.88 19.99 1.08
N THR A 638 -40.19 19.84 0.92
CA THR A 638 -41.06 19.22 1.91
C THR A 638 -41.41 17.82 1.46
N LEU A 639 -41.18 16.81 2.30
CA LEU A 639 -41.48 15.42 1.96
C LEU A 639 -43.01 15.23 1.91
N SER A 640 -43.56 14.94 0.73
CA SER A 640 -45.02 14.86 0.58
C SER A 640 -45.59 13.56 1.14
N GLU A 641 -46.78 13.63 1.74
CA GLU A 641 -47.48 12.49 2.36
C GLU A 641 -47.85 11.36 1.36
N ASN A 642 -47.92 11.67 0.06
CA ASN A 642 -48.36 10.74 -1.00
C ASN A 642 -47.23 10.33 -1.96
N GLY A 643 -46.00 10.82 -1.75
CA GLY A 643 -44.94 10.78 -2.77
C GLY A 643 -44.05 9.53 -2.74
N ILE A 644 -44.23 8.64 -1.76
CA ILE A 644 -43.32 7.52 -1.50
C ILE A 644 -44.18 6.29 -1.25
N ALA A 645 -44.02 5.25 -2.08
CA ALA A 645 -44.65 3.96 -1.79
C ALA A 645 -44.21 3.51 -0.39
N GLU A 646 -45.12 2.95 0.42
CA GLU A 646 -44.83 2.45 1.77
C GLU A 646 -43.79 1.30 1.73
N THR A 647 -42.51 1.65 1.56
CA THR A 647 -41.38 0.73 1.62
C THR A 647 -40.54 1.12 2.81
N SER A 648 -40.08 0.12 3.57
CA SER A 648 -39.19 0.33 4.72
C SER A 648 -37.85 0.94 4.34
N GLU A 649 -37.50 0.91 3.05
CA GLU A 649 -36.27 1.47 2.48
C GLU A 649 -36.60 2.21 1.17
N SER A 650 -36.17 3.46 1.08
CA SER A 650 -36.17 4.30 -0.13
C SER A 650 -34.75 4.76 -0.42
N ARG A 651 -34.48 5.36 -1.58
CA ARG A 651 -33.15 5.94 -1.88
C ARG A 651 -33.26 7.44 -2.09
N LEU A 652 -32.36 8.20 -1.47
CA LEU A 652 -32.07 9.57 -1.85
C LEU A 652 -31.01 9.53 -2.95
N ALA A 653 -31.23 10.24 -4.04
CA ALA A 653 -30.31 10.29 -5.16
C ALA A 653 -30.16 11.71 -5.70
N PHE A 654 -28.94 12.08 -6.07
CA PHE A 654 -28.60 13.29 -6.80
C PHE A 654 -27.79 12.95 -8.03
N MET A 655 -28.11 13.57 -9.16
CA MET A 655 -27.39 13.39 -10.41
C MET A 655 -26.95 14.73 -10.97
N ALA A 656 -25.65 14.86 -11.22
CA ALA A 656 -25.05 16.01 -11.86
C ALA A 656 -25.11 15.85 -13.39
N SER A 657 -25.52 16.90 -14.09
CA SER A 657 -25.97 16.77 -15.48
C SER A 657 -24.90 16.47 -16.53
N GLN A 658 -23.80 17.23 -16.57
CA GLN A 658 -22.78 17.10 -17.64
C GLN A 658 -21.80 15.96 -17.39
N SER A 659 -21.45 15.68 -16.12
CA SER A 659 -20.58 14.54 -15.79
C SER A 659 -21.34 13.23 -15.60
N GLY A 660 -22.64 13.28 -15.30
CA GLY A 660 -23.39 12.09 -14.89
C GLY A 660 -22.98 11.56 -13.52
N ALA A 661 -22.28 12.35 -12.70
CA ALA A 661 -21.93 11.95 -11.33
C ALA A 661 -23.21 11.72 -10.50
N ILE A 662 -23.27 10.60 -9.80
CA ILE A 662 -24.44 10.19 -9.03
C ILE A 662 -24.02 9.99 -7.57
N ALA A 663 -24.76 10.61 -6.66
CA ALA A 663 -24.75 10.26 -5.24
C ALA A 663 -26.05 9.54 -4.93
N SER A 664 -25.99 8.32 -4.40
CA SER A 664 -27.18 7.62 -3.93
C SER A 664 -26.95 6.93 -2.59
N LEU A 665 -27.88 7.12 -1.65
CA LEU A 665 -27.85 6.45 -0.34
C LEU A 665 -29.24 5.93 0.07
N PRO A 666 -29.29 4.78 0.77
CA PRO A 666 -30.52 4.29 1.37
C PRO A 666 -30.99 5.23 2.49
N VAL A 667 -32.29 5.52 2.49
CA VAL A 667 -32.97 6.37 3.47
C VAL A 667 -34.18 5.64 4.05
N ILE A 668 -34.52 6.00 5.28
CA ILE A 668 -35.70 5.48 5.97
C ILE A 668 -36.80 6.52 5.86
N VAL A 669 -37.98 6.09 5.39
CA VAL A 669 -39.20 6.90 5.39
C VAL A 669 -40.24 6.16 6.22
N PRO A 670 -40.40 6.49 7.52
CA PRO A 670 -41.32 5.76 8.37
C PRO A 670 -42.76 5.84 7.86
N PRO A 671 -43.53 4.74 7.88
CA PRO A 671 -44.96 4.80 7.60
C PRO A 671 -45.66 5.68 8.65
N MET A 672 -46.66 6.42 8.21
CA MET A 672 -47.46 7.27 9.10
C MET A 672 -48.15 6.42 10.17
N VAL A 673 -47.96 6.79 11.44
CA VAL A 673 -48.80 6.28 12.53
C VAL A 673 -50.08 7.10 12.52
N ASP A 674 -51.22 6.50 12.16
CA ASP A 674 -52.52 7.20 12.17
C ASP A 674 -52.82 7.71 13.59
N PRO A 675 -52.85 9.03 13.84
CA PRO A 675 -53.11 9.57 15.17
C PRO A 675 -54.56 9.31 15.64
N THR A 676 -55.43 8.79 14.78
CA THR A 676 -56.81 8.41 15.12
C THR A 676 -57.01 6.92 15.46
N ALA A 677 -55.95 6.10 15.35
CA ALA A 677 -56.00 4.71 15.81
C ALA A 677 -56.08 4.65 17.34
N THR A 678 -57.31 4.59 17.84
CA THR A 678 -57.59 4.35 19.26
C THR A 678 -57.02 2.97 19.63
N PRO A 679 -56.27 2.81 20.75
CA PRO A 679 -55.82 1.48 21.16
C PRO A 679 -57.06 0.59 21.32
N GLU A 680 -57.07 -0.54 20.62
CA GLU A 680 -58.13 -1.52 20.74
C GLU A 680 -58.27 -1.91 22.22
N PRO A 681 -59.47 -1.84 22.82
CA PRO A 681 -59.63 -2.07 24.25
C PRO A 681 -59.18 -3.50 24.55
N THR A 682 -58.17 -3.62 25.41
CA THR A 682 -57.73 -4.90 25.95
C THR A 682 -58.95 -5.58 26.58
N ALA A 683 -59.38 -6.70 26.00
CA ALA A 683 -60.48 -7.47 26.55
C ALA A 683 -60.14 -7.86 28.00
N SER A 684 -60.86 -7.25 28.94
CA SER A 684 -60.78 -7.58 30.35
C SER A 684 -61.19 -9.05 30.52
N ALA A 685 -60.24 -9.87 30.94
CA ALA A 685 -60.46 -11.27 31.24
C ALA A 685 -61.51 -11.41 32.36
N THR A 686 -62.62 -12.07 32.04
CA THR A 686 -63.54 -12.58 33.05
C THR A 686 -62.91 -13.82 33.70
N PRO A 687 -62.87 -13.94 35.04
CA PRO A 687 -62.21 -15.05 35.71
C PRO A 687 -63.12 -16.28 35.67
N THR A 688 -62.65 -17.42 35.15
CA THR A 688 -63.27 -18.71 35.47
C THR A 688 -62.24 -19.84 35.52
N ALA A 689 -62.08 -20.33 36.75
CA ALA A 689 -61.76 -21.69 37.20
C ALA A 689 -60.52 -22.44 36.67
N THR A 690 -59.66 -22.75 37.64
CA THR A 690 -58.56 -23.71 37.65
C THR A 690 -59.02 -25.15 37.39
N ALA A 691 -58.31 -25.88 36.52
CA ALA A 691 -58.07 -27.33 36.60
C ALA A 691 -56.91 -27.70 35.65
N THR A 692 -55.70 -27.92 36.16
CA THR A 692 -55.08 -29.23 36.45
C THR A 692 -54.13 -29.71 35.32
N THR A 693 -52.99 -30.20 35.75
CA THR A 693 -51.73 -30.49 35.04
C THR A 693 -51.71 -31.77 34.20
N ALA A 694 -50.88 -31.72 33.14
CA ALA A 694 -50.01 -32.77 32.52
C ALA A 694 -50.62 -33.76 31.49
N PRO A 695 -49.82 -34.41 30.61
CA PRO A 695 -48.45 -34.15 30.14
C PRO A 695 -48.28 -34.12 28.59
N VAL A 696 -47.04 -33.80 28.18
CA VAL A 696 -46.41 -33.93 26.84
C VAL A 696 -46.59 -35.33 26.22
N PRO A 697 -46.62 -35.42 24.87
CA PRO A 697 -45.62 -36.27 24.22
C PRO A 697 -44.94 -35.66 22.98
N THR A 698 -43.66 -35.97 22.96
CA THR A 698 -42.56 -36.03 21.99
C THR A 698 -42.85 -36.11 20.47
N ALA A 699 -42.07 -35.31 19.73
CA ALA A 699 -41.46 -35.42 18.40
C ALA A 699 -41.97 -36.43 17.35
N THR A 700 -42.13 -35.91 16.12
CA THR A 700 -41.75 -36.58 14.86
C THR A 700 -41.56 -35.54 13.75
N THR A 701 -40.34 -35.43 13.21
CA THR A 701 -40.07 -35.09 11.79
C THR A 701 -40.26 -36.38 10.98
N PRO A 702 -40.73 -36.37 9.70
CA PRO A 702 -39.86 -35.94 8.59
C PRO A 702 -40.56 -35.33 7.34
N ALA A 703 -39.70 -34.82 6.45
CA ALA A 703 -39.80 -34.75 4.99
C ALA A 703 -40.59 -33.60 4.30
N ALA A 704 -39.78 -32.72 3.71
CA ALA A 704 -39.82 -32.22 2.34
C ALA A 704 -41.17 -32.12 1.60
N ASP A 705 -41.60 -30.88 1.41
CA ASP A 705 -42.24 -30.33 0.20
C ASP A 705 -41.78 -28.86 0.16
N GLY A 706 -41.11 -28.35 -0.87
CA GLY A 706 -41.73 -28.12 -2.18
C GLY A 706 -42.51 -26.80 -2.17
N GLY A 707 -41.86 -25.68 -1.81
CA GLY A 707 -42.51 -24.36 -1.75
C GLY A 707 -41.54 -23.26 -2.17
N SER A 708 -41.70 -22.78 -3.40
CA SER A 708 -41.09 -21.56 -3.92
C SER A 708 -41.36 -20.41 -2.95
N LEU A 709 -40.29 -19.85 -2.38
CA LEU A 709 -40.33 -18.54 -1.74
C LEU A 709 -40.34 -17.49 -2.85
N ALA A 710 -41.37 -16.67 -2.83
CA ALA A 710 -41.52 -15.53 -3.72
C ALA A 710 -40.37 -14.55 -3.48
N THR A 711 -39.55 -14.36 -4.50
CA THR A 711 -38.70 -13.19 -4.69
C THR A 711 -39.57 -11.94 -4.74
N THR A 712 -39.62 -11.16 -3.66
CA THR A 712 -40.04 -9.75 -3.73
C THR A 712 -38.84 -8.91 -4.14
N GLY A 713 -38.37 -9.10 -5.37
CA GLY A 713 -37.49 -8.13 -6.02
C GLY A 713 -38.38 -7.01 -6.54
N ALA A 714 -38.22 -5.80 -6.01
CA ALA A 714 -38.68 -4.61 -6.73
C ALA A 714 -37.82 -4.50 -7.99
N ASP A 715 -38.45 -4.22 -9.13
CA ASP A 715 -37.82 -4.21 -10.45
C ASP A 715 -36.89 -2.98 -10.57
N GLU A 716 -35.63 -3.12 -10.14
CA GLU A 716 -34.57 -2.08 -10.16
C GLU A 716 -34.35 -1.48 -11.56
N ASN A 717 -34.64 -2.26 -12.60
CA ASN A 717 -34.55 -1.82 -14.00
C ASN A 717 -35.56 -0.73 -14.37
N ALA A 718 -36.69 -0.62 -13.66
CA ALA A 718 -37.72 0.38 -13.97
C ALA A 718 -37.30 1.80 -13.53
N ILE A 719 -36.48 1.91 -12.48
CA ILE A 719 -35.99 3.19 -11.95
C ILE A 719 -34.88 3.72 -12.86
N PHE A 720 -33.92 2.88 -13.26
CA PHE A 720 -32.90 3.27 -14.25
C PHE A 720 -33.51 3.64 -15.61
N ALA A 721 -34.57 2.94 -16.05
CA ALA A 721 -35.30 3.31 -17.26
C ALA A 721 -36.06 4.65 -17.12
N ALA A 722 -36.58 4.97 -15.93
CA ALA A 722 -37.21 6.26 -15.66
C ALA A 722 -36.19 7.40 -15.60
N ILE A 723 -35.01 7.17 -14.98
CA ILE A 723 -33.88 8.10 -14.94
C ILE A 723 -33.36 8.36 -16.37
N ALA A 724 -33.15 7.32 -17.17
CA ALA A 724 -32.76 7.44 -18.57
C ALA A 724 -33.83 8.15 -19.44
N GLY A 725 -35.11 7.90 -19.17
CA GLY A 725 -36.23 8.58 -19.84
C GLY A 725 -36.33 10.07 -19.52
N ALA A 726 -36.06 10.47 -18.27
CA ALA A 726 -35.97 11.87 -17.87
C ALA A 726 -34.76 12.58 -18.50
N LEU A 727 -33.63 11.86 -18.64
CA LEU A 727 -32.41 12.32 -19.34
C LEU A 727 -32.71 12.77 -20.78
N ALA A 728 -33.46 11.97 -21.54
CA ALA A 728 -33.82 12.27 -22.93
C ALA A 728 -34.76 13.49 -23.05
N LEU A 729 -35.64 13.71 -22.08
CA LEU A 729 -36.57 14.83 -22.07
C LEU A 729 -35.93 16.16 -21.63
N LEU A 730 -34.96 16.13 -20.70
CA LEU A 730 -34.25 17.32 -20.23
C LEU A 730 -33.24 17.86 -21.26
N VAL A 731 -32.52 16.98 -21.96
CA VAL A 731 -31.63 17.37 -23.08
C VAL A 731 -32.45 18.00 -24.22
N ALA A 732 -33.62 17.45 -24.53
CA ALA A 732 -34.53 18.02 -25.52
C ALA A 732 -35.19 19.34 -25.05
N GLY A 733 -35.51 19.44 -23.75
CA GLY A 733 -36.13 20.63 -23.14
C GLY A 733 -35.19 21.83 -23.05
N GLY A 734 -33.91 21.60 -22.73
CA GLY A 734 -32.87 22.64 -22.73
C GLY A 734 -32.71 23.31 -24.09
N ALA A 735 -32.71 22.51 -25.17
CA ALA A 735 -32.66 23.03 -26.54
C ALA A 735 -33.90 23.87 -26.91
N ALA A 736 -35.08 23.52 -26.40
CA ALA A 736 -36.33 24.25 -26.66
C ALA A 736 -36.42 25.60 -25.92
N ILE A 737 -35.87 25.70 -24.71
CA ILE A 737 -35.85 26.95 -23.93
C ILE A 737 -34.86 27.97 -24.54
N LEU A 738 -33.73 27.50 -25.09
CA LEU A 738 -32.76 28.32 -25.81
C LEU A 738 -33.29 28.85 -27.16
N LEU A 739 -34.06 28.05 -27.90
CA LEU A 739 -34.72 28.52 -29.14
C LEU A 739 -35.78 29.60 -28.87
N ARG A 740 -36.42 29.60 -27.70
CA ARG A 740 -37.37 30.65 -27.30
C ARG A 740 -36.71 31.98 -26.96
N ARG A 741 -35.44 31.97 -26.52
CA ARG A 741 -34.67 33.19 -26.21
C ARG A 741 -34.14 33.90 -27.46
N ARG A 742 -33.88 33.19 -28.57
CA ARG A 742 -33.48 33.80 -29.85
C ARG A 742 -34.64 34.44 -30.63
N ALA A 743 -35.89 34.07 -30.36
CA ALA A 743 -37.05 34.64 -31.03
C ALA A 743 -37.58 35.94 -30.40
N GLY A 744 -36.99 36.42 -29.29
CA GLY A 744 -37.46 37.56 -28.52
C GLY A 744 -36.61 38.82 -28.58
N SER A 745 -35.55 38.86 -29.40
CA SER A 745 -34.62 40.01 -29.47
C SER A 745 -34.66 40.80 -30.78
N ASP A 746 -35.65 40.56 -31.66
CA ASP A 746 -35.98 41.43 -32.80
C ASP A 746 -37.43 41.90 -32.69
N ALA A 747 -37.69 42.89 -31.82
CA ALA A 747 -38.86 43.77 -31.83
C ALA A 747 -38.58 45.05 -31.04
#